data_AF-A0A942V008-F1
#
_entry.id   AF-A0A942V008-F1
#
_cell.length_a   1.000
_cell.length_b   1.000
_cell.length_c   1.000
_cell.angle_alpha   90.00
_cell.angle_beta   90.00
_cell.angle_gamma   90.00
#
_symmetry.space_group_name_H-M   'P 1'
#
loop_
_entity.id
_entity.type
_entity.pdbx_description
1 polymer ?
#
loop_
_entity_poly.entity_id
_entity_poly.type
_entity_poly.pdbx_seq_one_letter_code
_entity_poly.pdbx_strand_id
1 'polypeptide(L)'
;MVDGVNFNPFTGKVFTTEEIQKLDTDADGKVSSEELLAGASWLSGEQDAEGDVQIGSEEPKTEAPTLSGNAEKTYNLAAQNGVKDTAEDSTQLQEYMNTLIDSYIEQYIQQNPGMENNEKSSLITFIKSQGQEFVNQYIKENTTVPYDTKSVASDLISKLDAAVAERKATATEVNDEIENYKNNVDANYEKLAQTTDKADDDFVTSQEFKQMKEEAVAYIMGMLLNGNEDSEFLQGLNADYKNSSGYKVAMAAIKAIEGETDPAKIKEYLEQAKAGIEQLIGNQNVDGTSKLNDAVNTRTEKQEEAKKAEAKAEYTETLSNLIDEMVESYSNETETRRRFFGNRTVNAHSAEDVQTYQARLTNIMNKFLETYEGDGTNIESEFKTYMTKVMQESDQALADLAEMGATDSSDKYGELKAAVNNVGTYVSNEEKQGIIDVSTDFVMNQLAQGIADISILAEVYPDYAKDEKFTEAQTLIAGLKTSATPKEDLAKAKQLISEMMAGIGADKISEGVKNKKMPAVTLSDVDREALTSSVPGYDNNESISTGRYRDRNDALNDIQNQARAKLESMRPALLAQLKSQMGADYDEAALNEMIDDAIYQTINDFTDMRVDKNGKHYTTNDAGFVTSKSGRKSRGVVNVKQLVDAFLAKFQELSANAAAEPDLSKNPVSTEEVMADTPLADAYQDKSTIIFSRDKAAAKQQAKNQINIIAAQLKAQLRAKLGADYNSAQINEFISQATLATLDSMQETRIAFFMKGYKVNARELADTFMAEFNKLYEEANKDKAPAQETTNS
;
A
#
# COMPACT_ATOMS: atom_id res chain seq x y z
N MET A 1 -59.78 20.10 1.77
CA MET A 1 -61.01 20.57 2.46
C MET A 1 -62.14 19.67 1.96
N VAL A 2 -62.79 18.84 2.78
CA VAL A 2 -62.78 18.77 4.26
C VAL A 2 -63.18 17.36 4.74
N ASP A 3 -62.56 16.90 5.83
CA ASP A 3 -63.18 16.03 6.83
C ASP A 3 -64.47 16.65 7.37
N GLY A 4 -65.61 15.96 7.24
CA GLY A 4 -66.91 16.43 7.71
C GLY A 4 -67.78 16.95 6.57
N VAL A 5 -68.50 16.03 5.92
CA VAL A 5 -69.36 16.33 4.78
C VAL A 5 -70.68 16.92 5.27
N ASN A 6 -70.87 18.24 5.13
CA ASN A 6 -72.16 18.90 5.41
C ASN A 6 -73.17 18.78 4.25
N PHE A 7 -72.81 18.11 3.15
CA PHE A 7 -73.59 18.01 1.92
C PHE A 7 -73.99 16.57 1.62
N ASN A 8 -75.28 16.34 1.38
CA ASN A 8 -75.81 15.06 0.94
C ASN A 8 -75.39 14.79 -0.52
N PRO A 9 -74.54 13.78 -0.78
CA PRO A 9 -74.01 13.52 -2.12
C PRO A 9 -75.05 12.90 -3.06
N PHE A 10 -76.19 12.43 -2.53
CA PHE A 10 -77.28 11.87 -3.32
C PHE A 10 -78.25 12.96 -3.80
N THR A 11 -78.44 14.03 -3.03
CA THR A 11 -79.43 15.08 -3.34
C THR A 11 -78.80 16.44 -3.68
N GLY A 12 -77.50 16.62 -3.45
CA GLY A 12 -76.79 17.88 -3.71
C GLY A 12 -77.23 19.04 -2.81
N LYS A 13 -77.87 18.75 -1.67
CA LYS A 13 -78.29 19.73 -0.65
C LYS A 13 -77.53 19.50 0.66
N VAL A 14 -77.47 20.50 1.53
CA VAL A 14 -76.92 20.34 2.88
C VAL A 14 -77.78 19.33 3.66
N PHE A 15 -77.17 18.40 4.40
CA PHE A 15 -77.92 17.46 5.24
C PHE A 15 -78.78 18.22 6.26
N THR A 16 -80.03 17.81 6.43
CA THR A 16 -80.90 18.35 7.49
C THR A 16 -80.47 17.79 8.85
N THR A 17 -80.79 18.50 9.93
CA THR A 17 -80.41 18.10 11.30
C THR A 17 -80.98 16.74 11.72
N GLU A 18 -82.16 16.37 11.20
CA GLU A 18 -82.77 15.05 11.42
C GLU A 18 -82.10 13.93 10.62
N GLU A 19 -81.54 14.23 9.44
CA GLU A 19 -80.76 13.26 8.64
C GLU A 19 -79.39 13.00 9.28
N ILE A 20 -78.73 14.04 9.78
CA ILE A 20 -77.47 13.90 10.52
C ILE A 20 -77.69 12.98 11.73
N GLN A 21 -78.71 13.21 12.56
CA GLN A 21 -79.01 12.36 13.72
C GLN A 21 -79.32 10.89 13.41
N LYS A 22 -79.68 10.55 12.17
CA LYS A 22 -79.95 9.17 11.75
C LYS A 22 -78.73 8.45 11.18
N LEU A 23 -77.80 9.21 10.60
CA LEU A 23 -76.63 8.68 9.90
C LEU A 23 -75.37 8.75 10.78
N ASP A 24 -75.24 9.78 11.61
CA ASP A 24 -74.19 9.98 12.61
C ASP A 24 -74.39 8.97 13.77
N THR A 25 -73.92 7.75 13.55
CA THR A 25 -74.04 6.61 14.46
C THR A 25 -73.09 6.68 15.64
N ASP A 26 -71.99 7.44 15.53
CA ASP A 26 -71.05 7.67 16.62
C ASP A 26 -71.29 8.97 17.42
N ALA A 27 -72.26 9.78 16.96
CA ALA A 27 -72.74 11.02 17.57
C ALA A 27 -71.68 12.13 17.69
N ASP A 28 -70.71 12.16 16.77
CA ASP A 28 -69.65 13.17 16.73
C ASP A 28 -70.08 14.52 16.10
N GLY A 29 -71.31 14.58 15.59
CA GLY A 29 -71.93 15.73 14.95
C GLY A 29 -71.61 15.86 13.45
N LYS A 30 -71.01 14.84 12.84
CA LYS A 30 -70.66 14.74 11.41
C LYS A 30 -71.15 13.39 10.86
N VAL A 31 -71.28 13.30 9.54
CA VAL A 31 -71.60 12.03 8.86
C VAL A 31 -70.38 11.58 8.06
N SER A 32 -69.80 10.45 8.44
CA SER A 32 -68.68 9.82 7.73
C SER A 32 -69.14 9.01 6.51
N SER A 33 -68.19 8.64 5.64
CA SER A 33 -68.47 7.84 4.44
C SER A 33 -69.01 6.43 4.78
N GLU A 34 -68.49 5.81 5.85
CA GLU A 34 -69.00 4.52 6.34
C GLU A 34 -70.43 4.63 6.88
N GLU A 35 -70.75 5.69 7.61
CA GLU A 35 -72.07 5.95 8.20
C GLU A 35 -73.16 6.20 7.16
N LEU A 36 -72.79 6.94 6.12
CA LEU A 36 -73.64 7.19 4.97
C LEU A 36 -74.06 5.87 4.27
N LEU A 37 -73.13 4.91 4.18
CA LEU A 37 -73.36 3.59 3.59
C LEU A 37 -74.13 2.66 4.53
N ALA A 38 -73.87 2.71 5.83
CA ALA A 38 -74.60 1.93 6.83
C ALA A 38 -76.08 2.31 6.92
N GLY A 39 -76.40 3.60 6.74
CA GLY A 39 -77.79 4.08 6.62
C GLY A 39 -78.48 3.70 5.30
N ALA A 40 -77.73 3.27 4.28
CA ALA A 40 -78.22 2.84 2.97
C ALA A 40 -78.56 1.32 2.93
N SER A 41 -78.99 0.73 4.05
CA SER A 41 -79.18 -0.73 4.22
C SER A 41 -80.22 -1.40 3.31
N TRP A 42 -80.80 -0.70 2.33
CA TRP A 42 -81.64 -1.28 1.28
C TRP A 42 -80.84 -1.66 0.02
N LEU A 43 -79.57 -1.23 -0.10
CA LEU A 43 -78.64 -1.66 -1.17
C LEU A 43 -78.02 -3.05 -0.94
N SER A 44 -78.35 -3.72 0.16
CA SER A 44 -77.92 -5.10 0.47
C SER A 44 -79.08 -6.03 0.85
N GLY A 45 -80.24 -5.86 0.20
CA GLY A 45 -81.38 -6.77 0.31
C GLY A 45 -81.18 -8.06 -0.50
N GLU A 46 -81.60 -9.17 0.09
CA GLU A 46 -81.45 -10.56 -0.34
C GLU A 46 -82.01 -10.88 -1.74
N GLN A 47 -81.47 -11.95 -2.35
CA GLN A 47 -82.06 -12.61 -3.51
C GLN A 47 -83.44 -13.18 -3.14
N ASP A 48 -84.49 -12.52 -3.60
CA ASP A 48 -85.83 -13.10 -3.59
C ASP A 48 -86.08 -13.85 -4.91
N ALA A 49 -86.32 -15.15 -4.77
CA ALA A 49 -86.53 -16.11 -5.84
C ALA A 49 -87.75 -15.79 -6.71
N GLU A 50 -87.61 -16.13 -8.00
CA GLU A 50 -88.64 -16.49 -8.98
C GLU A 50 -90.09 -16.06 -8.69
N GLY A 51 -90.57 -15.08 -9.47
CA GLY A 51 -91.98 -14.79 -9.64
C GLY A 51 -92.29 -14.42 -11.09
N ASP A 52 -92.79 -15.39 -11.86
CA ASP A 52 -93.37 -15.20 -13.20
C ASP A 52 -94.37 -14.03 -13.23
N VAL A 53 -94.21 -13.12 -14.18
CA VAL A 53 -95.29 -12.20 -14.58
C VAL A 53 -95.88 -12.69 -15.91
N GLN A 54 -97.09 -13.21 -15.82
CA GLN A 54 -97.95 -13.57 -16.95
C GLN A 54 -98.28 -12.35 -17.82
N ILE A 55 -98.19 -12.54 -19.14
CA ILE A 55 -98.69 -11.66 -20.19
C ILE A 55 -100.19 -11.94 -20.44
N GLY A 56 -100.99 -10.87 -20.53
CA GLY A 56 -102.29 -10.83 -21.21
C GLY A 56 -103.02 -9.51 -20.88
N SER A 57 -103.83 -8.88 -21.73
CA SER A 57 -104.18 -8.98 -23.15
C SER A 57 -105.11 -7.79 -23.47
N GLU A 58 -105.06 -7.26 -24.71
CA GLU A 58 -106.05 -6.37 -25.41
C GLU A 58 -106.13 -4.90 -24.93
N GLU A 59 -106.25 -3.82 -25.74
CA GLU A 59 -106.41 -3.53 -27.18
C GLU A 59 -106.12 -2.00 -27.40
N PRO A 60 -106.15 -1.41 -28.62
CA PRO A 60 -105.13 -0.47 -29.12
C PRO A 60 -105.41 1.03 -28.85
N LYS A 61 -104.35 1.85 -28.77
CA LYS A 61 -104.30 3.25 -29.28
C LYS A 61 -102.91 3.90 -29.16
N THR A 62 -102.50 4.49 -30.30
CA THR A 62 -101.48 5.55 -30.52
C THR A 62 -100.05 5.27 -30.08
N GLU A 63 -99.17 5.14 -31.08
CA GLU A 63 -97.71 4.96 -30.98
C GLU A 63 -97.07 5.92 -29.98
N ALA A 64 -96.76 5.41 -28.78
CA ALA A 64 -95.75 5.97 -27.90
C ALA A 64 -94.38 5.43 -28.33
N PRO A 65 -93.28 6.20 -28.23
CA PRO A 65 -91.96 5.70 -28.57
C PRO A 65 -91.64 4.48 -27.69
N THR A 66 -91.44 3.34 -28.33
CA THR A 66 -91.05 2.09 -27.66
C THR A 66 -89.62 2.22 -27.16
N LEU A 67 -89.45 2.29 -25.83
CA LEU A 67 -88.15 2.17 -25.16
C LEU A 67 -87.54 0.79 -25.43
N SER A 68 -86.22 0.71 -25.59
CA SER A 68 -85.52 -0.58 -25.69
C SER A 68 -85.50 -1.28 -24.32
N GLY A 69 -85.40 -2.62 -24.29
CA GLY A 69 -85.68 -3.40 -23.07
C GLY A 69 -84.89 -3.03 -21.79
N ASN A 70 -83.65 -2.55 -21.90
CA ASN A 70 -82.91 -2.03 -20.72
C ASN A 70 -83.38 -0.63 -20.33
N ALA A 71 -83.64 0.25 -21.30
CA ALA A 71 -84.16 1.59 -21.04
C ALA A 71 -85.56 1.56 -20.43
N GLU A 72 -86.38 0.59 -20.84
CA GLU A 72 -87.71 0.35 -20.27
C GLU A 72 -87.63 -0.10 -18.81
N LYS A 73 -86.67 -0.98 -18.47
CA LYS A 73 -86.42 -1.38 -17.06
C LYS A 73 -85.98 -0.20 -16.19
N THR A 74 -85.03 0.61 -16.67
CA THR A 74 -84.55 1.79 -15.93
C THR A 74 -85.67 2.82 -15.74
N TYR A 75 -86.46 3.08 -16.79
CA TYR A 75 -87.58 3.99 -16.72
C TYR A 75 -88.68 3.48 -15.78
N ASN A 76 -88.99 2.18 -15.80
CA ASN A 76 -89.97 1.59 -14.89
C ASN A 76 -89.52 1.67 -13.42
N LEU A 77 -88.22 1.49 -13.15
CA LEU A 77 -87.66 1.68 -11.81
C LEU A 77 -87.78 3.15 -11.36
N ALA A 78 -87.47 4.10 -12.25
CA ALA A 78 -87.63 5.51 -11.97
C ALA A 78 -89.11 5.93 -11.80
N ALA A 79 -90.03 5.30 -12.53
CA ALA A 79 -91.47 5.54 -12.41
C ALA A 79 -92.03 5.08 -11.06
N GLN A 80 -91.51 3.97 -10.51
CA GLN A 80 -91.80 3.55 -9.13
C GLN A 80 -91.33 4.58 -8.10
N ASN A 81 -90.28 5.34 -8.44
CA ASN A 81 -89.72 6.43 -7.64
C ASN A 81 -90.31 7.81 -7.96
N GLY A 82 -91.45 7.87 -8.67
CA GLY A 82 -92.24 9.09 -8.84
C GLY A 82 -92.09 9.81 -10.17
N VAL A 83 -91.31 9.29 -11.13
CA VAL A 83 -91.27 9.79 -12.51
C VAL A 83 -92.60 9.52 -13.22
N LYS A 84 -93.16 10.54 -13.88
CA LYS A 84 -94.39 10.44 -14.68
C LYS A 84 -94.10 10.64 -16.16
N ASP A 85 -95.04 10.25 -17.01
CA ASP A 85 -94.95 10.31 -18.49
C ASP A 85 -94.87 11.74 -19.08
N THR A 86 -95.24 12.75 -18.30
CA THR A 86 -95.12 14.16 -18.69
C THR A 86 -94.60 15.02 -17.55
N ALA A 87 -93.78 16.02 -17.86
CA ALA A 87 -93.34 17.06 -16.93
C ALA A 87 -93.87 18.42 -17.38
N GLU A 88 -94.49 19.16 -16.45
CA GLU A 88 -95.20 20.41 -16.72
C GLU A 88 -94.24 21.61 -16.88
N ASP A 89 -93.04 21.52 -16.30
CA ASP A 89 -92.01 22.54 -16.40
C ASP A 89 -90.59 21.94 -16.35
N SER A 90 -89.59 22.79 -16.58
CA SER A 90 -88.18 22.38 -16.61
C SER A 90 -87.64 21.93 -15.25
N THR A 91 -88.21 22.43 -14.15
CA THR A 91 -87.80 22.02 -12.80
C THR A 91 -88.27 20.59 -12.53
N GLN A 92 -89.52 20.28 -12.89
CA GLN A 92 -90.08 18.96 -12.78
C GLN A 92 -89.40 17.96 -13.72
N LEU A 93 -89.05 18.36 -14.95
CA LEU A 93 -88.27 17.50 -15.84
C LEU A 93 -86.89 17.18 -15.24
N GLN A 94 -86.22 18.18 -14.67
CA GLN A 94 -84.90 18.01 -14.06
C GLN A 94 -84.95 17.08 -12.84
N GLU A 95 -85.97 17.21 -11.98
CA GLU A 95 -86.21 16.28 -10.87
C GLU A 95 -86.42 14.85 -11.37
N TYR A 96 -87.30 14.64 -12.36
CA TYR A 96 -87.55 13.32 -12.93
C TYR A 96 -86.32 12.69 -13.58
N MET A 97 -85.53 13.47 -14.33
CA MET A 97 -84.32 12.95 -14.96
C MET A 97 -83.22 12.64 -13.94
N ASN A 98 -83.12 13.40 -12.83
CA ASN A 98 -82.21 13.04 -11.74
C ASN A 98 -82.59 11.70 -11.10
N THR A 99 -83.89 11.46 -10.85
CA THR A 99 -84.38 10.16 -10.36
C THR A 99 -84.08 9.03 -11.36
N LEU A 100 -84.17 9.31 -12.66
CA LEU A 100 -83.82 8.35 -13.71
C LEU A 100 -82.32 8.04 -13.74
N ILE A 101 -81.46 9.05 -13.56
CA ILE A 101 -80.00 8.88 -13.46
C ILE A 101 -79.63 8.01 -12.25
N ASP A 102 -80.23 8.26 -11.08
CA ASP A 102 -79.98 7.44 -9.89
C ASP A 102 -80.45 5.99 -10.11
N SER A 103 -81.59 5.80 -10.78
CA SER A 103 -82.11 4.46 -11.13
C SER A 103 -81.19 3.73 -12.12
N TYR A 104 -80.60 4.45 -13.08
CA TYR A 104 -79.61 3.91 -14.01
C TYR A 104 -78.34 3.42 -13.27
N ILE A 105 -77.85 4.24 -12.34
CA ILE A 105 -76.68 3.93 -11.51
C ILE A 105 -76.92 2.68 -10.67
N GLU A 106 -78.08 2.59 -10.01
CA GLU A 106 -78.47 1.44 -9.20
C GLU A 106 -78.46 0.15 -10.03
N GLN A 107 -79.14 0.18 -11.18
CA GLN A 107 -79.19 -0.95 -12.09
C GLN A 107 -77.80 -1.35 -12.59
N TYR A 108 -76.94 -0.38 -12.92
CA TYR A 108 -75.59 -0.66 -13.42
C TYR A 108 -74.71 -1.31 -12.36
N ILE A 109 -74.73 -0.83 -11.11
CA ILE A 109 -73.94 -1.39 -10.01
C ILE A 109 -74.43 -2.80 -9.66
N GLN A 110 -75.75 -3.05 -9.63
CA GLN A 110 -76.30 -4.39 -9.40
C GLN A 110 -75.85 -5.40 -10.47
N GLN A 111 -75.73 -4.95 -11.73
CA GLN A 111 -75.24 -5.80 -12.82
C GLN A 111 -73.72 -6.04 -12.76
N ASN A 112 -72.97 -5.27 -11.97
CA ASN A 112 -71.51 -5.33 -11.87
C ASN A 112 -71.05 -5.40 -10.39
N PRO A 113 -71.40 -6.46 -9.64
CA PRO A 113 -71.21 -6.52 -8.19
C PRO A 113 -69.74 -6.49 -7.75
N GLY A 114 -68.82 -6.96 -8.60
CA GLY A 114 -67.38 -7.10 -8.29
C GLY A 114 -66.53 -5.84 -8.40
N MET A 115 -67.11 -4.67 -8.70
CA MET A 115 -66.36 -3.41 -8.83
C MET A 115 -65.87 -2.89 -7.47
N GLU A 116 -64.66 -2.32 -7.41
CA GLU A 116 -64.11 -1.78 -6.17
C GLU A 116 -64.81 -0.47 -5.74
N ASN A 117 -64.74 -0.12 -4.45
CA ASN A 117 -65.52 0.99 -3.88
C ASN A 117 -65.09 2.37 -4.43
N ASN A 118 -63.80 2.55 -4.68
CA ASN A 118 -63.21 3.73 -5.32
C ASN A 118 -63.66 3.85 -6.79
N GLU A 119 -63.61 2.74 -7.55
CA GLU A 119 -64.08 2.65 -8.94
C GLU A 119 -65.59 2.95 -9.04
N LYS A 120 -66.39 2.36 -8.15
CA LYS A 120 -67.84 2.64 -8.02
C LYS A 120 -68.08 4.13 -7.82
N SER A 121 -67.39 4.74 -6.86
CA SER A 121 -67.57 6.18 -6.54
C SER A 121 -67.22 7.09 -7.72
N SER A 122 -66.14 6.78 -8.44
CA SER A 122 -65.70 7.50 -9.64
C SER A 122 -66.72 7.37 -10.78
N LEU A 123 -67.23 6.15 -11.02
CA LEU A 123 -68.23 5.89 -12.04
C LEU A 123 -69.57 6.59 -11.75
N ILE A 124 -70.05 6.55 -10.50
CA ILE A 124 -71.26 7.25 -10.06
C ILE A 124 -71.14 8.74 -10.37
N THR A 125 -70.01 9.36 -9.99
CA THR A 125 -69.74 10.77 -10.23
C THR A 125 -69.75 11.10 -11.72
N PHE A 126 -69.12 10.25 -12.54
CA PHE A 126 -69.11 10.39 -13.99
C PHE A 126 -70.50 10.32 -14.62
N ILE A 127 -71.29 9.29 -14.28
CA ILE A 127 -72.65 9.11 -14.80
C ILE A 127 -73.55 10.30 -14.41
N LYS A 128 -73.48 10.76 -13.16
CA LYS A 128 -74.23 11.94 -12.70
C LYS A 128 -73.86 13.19 -13.49
N SER A 129 -72.57 13.43 -13.71
CA SER A 129 -72.10 14.57 -14.50
C SER A 129 -72.62 14.52 -15.93
N GLN A 130 -72.47 13.39 -16.61
CA GLN A 130 -72.92 13.21 -18.00
C GLN A 130 -74.44 13.36 -18.12
N GLY A 131 -75.19 12.79 -17.17
CA GLY A 131 -76.64 12.89 -17.17
C GLY A 131 -77.13 14.32 -16.92
N GLN A 132 -76.54 15.03 -15.96
CA GLN A 132 -76.90 16.42 -15.68
C GLN A 132 -76.56 17.35 -16.84
N GLU A 133 -75.40 17.15 -17.49
CA GLU A 133 -75.02 17.93 -18.67
C GLU A 133 -76.04 17.75 -19.81
N PHE A 134 -76.42 16.50 -20.09
CA PHE A 134 -77.47 16.18 -21.06
C PHE A 134 -78.79 16.87 -20.72
N VAL A 135 -79.27 16.75 -19.48
CA VAL A 135 -80.56 17.33 -19.05
C VAL A 135 -80.56 18.85 -19.17
N ASN A 136 -79.48 19.50 -18.73
CA ASN A 136 -79.33 20.95 -18.82
C ASN A 136 -79.31 21.42 -20.28
N GLN A 137 -78.60 20.70 -21.15
CA GLN A 137 -78.57 20.98 -22.58
C GLN A 137 -79.95 20.79 -23.22
N TYR A 138 -80.64 19.69 -22.89
CA TYR A 138 -81.96 19.37 -23.43
C TYR A 138 -82.99 20.44 -23.07
N ILE A 139 -83.04 20.87 -21.80
CA ILE A 139 -83.93 21.94 -21.32
C ILE A 139 -83.64 23.27 -22.03
N LYS A 140 -82.36 23.57 -22.31
CA LYS A 140 -81.96 24.79 -23.00
C LYS A 140 -82.39 24.79 -24.47
N GLU A 141 -82.32 23.62 -25.12
CA GLU A 141 -82.65 23.45 -26.53
C GLU A 141 -84.15 23.26 -26.80
N ASN A 142 -84.92 22.81 -25.79
CA ASN A 142 -86.35 22.51 -25.91
C ASN A 142 -87.18 23.31 -24.87
N THR A 143 -87.99 24.25 -25.36
CA THR A 143 -88.79 25.17 -24.51
C THR A 143 -90.30 24.87 -24.51
N THR A 144 -90.73 23.87 -25.28
CA THR A 144 -92.15 23.49 -25.38
C THR A 144 -92.55 22.57 -24.23
N VAL A 145 -93.56 22.98 -23.46
CA VAL A 145 -94.14 22.21 -22.34
C VAL A 145 -95.58 21.75 -22.68
N PRO A 146 -96.07 20.63 -22.10
CA PRO A 146 -95.35 19.70 -21.21
C PRO A 146 -94.31 18.85 -21.96
N TYR A 147 -93.22 18.50 -21.27
CA TYR A 147 -92.15 17.65 -21.80
C TYR A 147 -92.58 16.17 -21.82
N ASP A 148 -92.24 15.45 -22.90
CA ASP A 148 -92.39 13.99 -23.00
C ASP A 148 -91.22 13.28 -22.31
N THR A 149 -91.43 12.88 -21.06
CA THR A 149 -90.37 12.34 -20.22
C THR A 149 -89.90 10.96 -20.68
N LYS A 150 -90.74 10.17 -21.36
CA LYS A 150 -90.36 8.87 -21.95
C LYS A 150 -89.39 9.06 -23.10
N SER A 151 -89.65 10.04 -23.97
CA SER A 151 -88.73 10.37 -25.06
C SER A 151 -87.40 10.88 -24.50
N VAL A 152 -87.42 11.83 -23.55
CA VAL A 152 -86.18 12.35 -22.94
C VAL A 152 -85.41 11.24 -22.21
N ALA A 153 -86.12 10.35 -21.51
CA ALA A 153 -85.52 9.21 -20.83
C ALA A 153 -84.79 8.27 -21.79
N SER A 154 -85.40 7.97 -22.95
CA SER A 154 -84.77 7.14 -23.98
C SER A 154 -83.44 7.71 -24.46
N ASP A 155 -83.43 9.02 -24.73
CA ASP A 155 -82.24 9.73 -25.23
C ASP A 155 -81.15 9.81 -24.15
N LEU A 156 -81.54 10.12 -22.90
CA LEU A 156 -80.64 10.18 -21.76
C LEU A 156 -79.97 8.82 -21.50
N ILE A 157 -80.75 7.74 -21.42
CA ILE A 157 -80.22 6.39 -21.17
C ILE A 157 -79.26 5.98 -22.30
N SER A 158 -79.63 6.24 -23.56
CA SER A 158 -78.77 5.96 -24.71
C SER A 158 -77.44 6.73 -24.63
N LYS A 159 -77.48 8.00 -24.18
CA LYS A 159 -76.28 8.82 -23.99
C LYS A 159 -75.40 8.30 -22.84
N LEU A 160 -76.00 7.88 -21.73
CA LEU A 160 -75.28 7.30 -20.59
C LEU A 160 -74.64 5.95 -20.95
N ASP A 161 -75.36 5.06 -21.66
CA ASP A 161 -74.83 3.78 -22.14
C ASP A 161 -73.59 3.99 -23.04
N ALA A 162 -73.67 4.93 -23.97
CA ALA A 162 -72.53 5.27 -24.83
C ALA A 162 -71.34 5.81 -24.02
N ALA A 163 -71.58 6.70 -23.06
CA ALA A 163 -70.54 7.29 -22.22
C ALA A 163 -69.85 6.25 -21.31
N VAL A 164 -70.62 5.31 -20.74
CA VAL A 164 -70.08 4.22 -19.92
C VAL A 164 -69.30 3.22 -20.77
N ALA A 165 -69.79 2.89 -21.97
CA ALA A 165 -69.07 2.02 -22.90
C ALA A 165 -67.73 2.63 -23.34
N GLU A 166 -67.70 3.94 -23.65
CA GLU A 166 -66.48 4.67 -23.97
C GLU A 166 -65.50 4.68 -22.80
N ARG A 167 -65.96 4.99 -21.58
CA ARG A 167 -65.13 4.95 -20.37
C ARG A 167 -64.52 3.56 -20.14
N LYS A 168 -65.29 2.49 -20.36
CA LYS A 168 -64.81 1.11 -20.24
C LYS A 168 -63.75 0.79 -21.29
N ALA A 169 -63.94 1.23 -22.54
CA ALA A 169 -62.94 1.07 -23.59
C ALA A 169 -61.63 1.79 -23.23
N THR A 170 -61.71 3.02 -22.70
CA THR A 170 -60.53 3.75 -22.19
C THR A 170 -59.86 3.01 -21.04
N ALA A 171 -60.63 2.45 -20.09
CA ALA A 171 -60.08 1.65 -18.99
C ALA A 171 -59.28 0.45 -19.49
N THR A 172 -59.80 -0.28 -20.48
CA THR A 172 -59.09 -1.40 -21.11
C THR A 172 -57.83 -0.93 -21.82
N GLU A 173 -57.90 0.16 -22.60
CA GLU A 173 -56.75 0.72 -23.31
C GLU A 173 -55.61 1.10 -22.35
N VAL A 174 -55.88 1.84 -21.28
CA VAL A 174 -54.84 2.27 -20.33
C VAL A 174 -54.27 1.10 -19.52
N ASN A 175 -55.09 0.12 -19.16
CA ASN A 175 -54.63 -1.06 -18.42
C ASN A 175 -53.72 -1.93 -19.30
N ASP A 176 -54.11 -2.17 -20.55
CA ASP A 176 -53.29 -2.89 -21.52
C ASP A 176 -51.95 -2.18 -21.76
N GLU A 177 -51.97 -0.84 -21.84
CA GLU A 177 -50.75 -0.03 -21.99
C GLU A 177 -49.83 -0.12 -20.77
N ILE A 178 -50.37 0.01 -19.55
CA ILE A 178 -49.61 -0.13 -18.30
C ILE A 178 -49.00 -1.53 -18.18
N GLU A 179 -49.79 -2.57 -18.40
CA GLU A 179 -49.32 -3.96 -18.33
C GLU A 179 -48.24 -4.23 -19.38
N ASN A 180 -48.41 -3.70 -20.59
CA ASN A 180 -47.41 -3.82 -21.65
C ASN A 180 -46.08 -3.16 -21.26
N TYR A 181 -46.09 -2.01 -20.60
CA TYR A 181 -44.85 -1.40 -20.08
C TYR A 181 -44.22 -2.24 -18.95
N LYS A 182 -45.02 -2.66 -17.96
CA LYS A 182 -44.51 -3.38 -16.78
C LYS A 182 -43.92 -4.75 -17.10
N ASN A 183 -44.54 -5.49 -18.02
CA ASN A 183 -44.15 -6.87 -18.32
C ASN A 183 -43.00 -6.99 -19.32
N ASN A 184 -42.64 -5.90 -20.02
CA ASN A 184 -41.63 -5.93 -21.08
C ASN A 184 -40.37 -5.12 -20.75
N VAL A 185 -40.09 -4.82 -19.47
CA VAL A 185 -38.92 -4.01 -19.07
C VAL A 185 -37.61 -4.53 -19.65
N ASP A 186 -37.27 -5.81 -19.42
CA ASP A 186 -36.01 -6.40 -19.89
C ASP A 186 -35.96 -6.46 -21.42
N ALA A 187 -37.08 -6.84 -22.06
CA ALA A 187 -37.17 -6.89 -23.51
C ALA A 187 -37.06 -5.49 -24.15
N ASN A 188 -37.55 -4.44 -23.49
CA ASN A 188 -37.42 -3.06 -23.96
C ASN A 188 -35.98 -2.56 -23.82
N TYR A 189 -35.29 -2.93 -22.73
CA TYR A 189 -33.86 -2.64 -22.60
C TYR A 189 -33.03 -3.39 -23.66
N GLU A 190 -33.31 -4.67 -23.90
CA GLU A 190 -32.58 -5.46 -24.89
C GLU A 190 -32.75 -4.88 -26.31
N LYS A 191 -33.96 -4.43 -26.66
CA LYS A 191 -34.19 -3.70 -27.93
C LYS A 191 -33.37 -2.42 -27.99
N LEU A 192 -33.42 -1.60 -26.93
CA LEU A 192 -32.65 -0.36 -26.87
C LEU A 192 -31.14 -0.61 -27.04
N ALA A 193 -30.59 -1.62 -26.36
CA ALA A 193 -29.19 -2.00 -26.48
C ALA A 193 -28.85 -2.45 -27.91
N GLN A 194 -29.68 -3.33 -28.51
CA GLN A 194 -29.47 -3.78 -29.89
C GLN A 194 -29.61 -2.67 -30.94
N THR A 195 -30.46 -1.67 -30.70
CA THR A 195 -30.59 -0.50 -31.57
C THR A 195 -29.39 0.42 -31.42
N THR A 196 -28.88 0.57 -30.20
CA THR A 196 -27.67 1.34 -29.89
C THR A 196 -26.44 0.72 -30.55
N ASP A 197 -26.24 -0.59 -30.42
CA ASP A 197 -25.13 -1.34 -31.06
C ASP A 197 -25.10 -1.26 -32.59
N LYS A 198 -26.26 -1.01 -33.22
CA LYS A 198 -26.36 -0.88 -34.68
C LYS A 198 -26.10 0.54 -35.16
N ALA A 199 -26.24 1.54 -34.28
CA ALA A 199 -25.94 2.91 -34.61
C ALA A 199 -24.42 3.11 -34.60
N ASP A 200 -23.90 3.98 -35.47
CA ASP A 200 -22.48 4.32 -35.47
C ASP A 200 -22.15 5.09 -34.19
N ASP A 201 -21.12 4.64 -33.44
CA ASP A 201 -20.67 5.27 -32.19
C ASP A 201 -20.35 6.76 -32.39
N ASP A 202 -19.87 7.12 -33.59
CA ASP A 202 -19.48 8.49 -33.94
C ASP A 202 -20.65 9.34 -34.46
N PHE A 203 -21.73 8.72 -34.96
CA PHE A 203 -22.85 9.46 -35.57
C PHE A 203 -24.16 8.65 -35.62
N VAL A 204 -25.11 9.00 -34.76
CA VAL A 204 -26.48 8.48 -34.82
C VAL A 204 -27.28 9.29 -35.85
N THR A 205 -28.10 8.67 -36.68
CA THR A 205 -29.03 9.39 -37.56
C THR A 205 -30.29 9.82 -36.80
N SER A 206 -31.02 10.83 -37.30
CA SER A 206 -32.28 11.24 -36.64
C SER A 206 -33.35 10.15 -36.63
N GLN A 207 -33.29 9.18 -37.55
CA GLN A 207 -34.21 8.04 -37.57
C GLN A 207 -33.84 7.01 -36.49
N GLU A 208 -32.55 6.71 -36.34
CA GLU A 208 -32.05 5.83 -35.27
C GLU A 208 -32.30 6.44 -33.90
N PHE A 209 -31.99 7.73 -33.71
CA PHE A 209 -32.25 8.43 -32.45
C PHE A 209 -33.74 8.39 -32.08
N LYS A 210 -34.64 8.53 -33.06
CA LYS A 210 -36.08 8.43 -32.82
C LYS A 210 -36.47 7.04 -32.31
N GLN A 211 -35.94 5.97 -32.92
CA GLN A 211 -36.19 4.59 -32.48
C GLN A 211 -35.63 4.33 -31.07
N MET A 212 -34.38 4.72 -30.83
CA MET A 212 -33.76 4.60 -29.50
C MET A 212 -34.56 5.36 -28.44
N LYS A 213 -35.06 6.57 -28.76
CA LYS A 213 -35.87 7.36 -27.84
C LYS A 213 -37.20 6.67 -27.52
N GLU A 214 -37.89 6.10 -28.50
CA GLU A 214 -39.13 5.33 -28.29
C GLU A 214 -38.89 4.11 -27.39
N GLU A 215 -37.81 3.35 -27.63
CA GLU A 215 -37.43 2.18 -26.85
C GLU A 215 -37.00 2.54 -25.42
N ALA A 216 -36.23 3.61 -25.26
CA ALA A 216 -35.82 4.12 -23.95
C ALA A 216 -36.99 4.66 -23.13
N VAL A 217 -37.96 5.34 -23.77
CA VAL A 217 -39.19 5.76 -23.10
C VAL A 217 -39.94 4.55 -22.56
N ALA A 218 -40.11 3.50 -23.38
CA ALA A 218 -40.80 2.29 -22.97
C ALA A 218 -40.08 1.56 -21.82
N TYR A 219 -38.75 1.49 -21.87
CA TYR A 219 -37.93 0.90 -20.81
C TYR A 219 -38.05 1.68 -19.48
N ILE A 220 -37.84 3.00 -19.51
CA ILE A 220 -37.93 3.85 -18.32
C ILE A 220 -39.36 3.82 -17.75
N MET A 221 -40.38 3.91 -18.60
CA MET A 221 -41.79 3.85 -18.18
C MET A 221 -42.08 2.56 -17.40
N GLY A 222 -41.64 1.41 -17.94
CA GLY A 222 -41.83 0.12 -17.28
C GLY A 222 -41.07 0.00 -15.96
N MET A 223 -39.84 0.54 -15.87
CA MET A 223 -39.09 0.60 -14.60
C MET A 223 -39.85 1.39 -13.54
N LEU A 224 -40.30 2.61 -13.88
CA LEU A 224 -40.98 3.50 -12.94
C LEU A 224 -42.35 2.95 -12.52
N LEU A 225 -43.15 2.39 -13.43
CA LEU A 225 -44.43 1.74 -13.12
C LEU A 225 -44.30 0.48 -12.25
N ASN A 226 -43.12 -0.16 -12.25
CA ASN A 226 -42.79 -1.27 -11.35
C ASN A 226 -42.22 -0.80 -10.00
N GLY A 227 -42.07 0.51 -9.78
CA GLY A 227 -41.45 1.07 -8.58
C GLY A 227 -39.93 0.87 -8.52
N ASN A 228 -39.30 0.52 -9.65
CA ASN A 228 -37.87 0.30 -9.76
C ASN A 228 -37.17 1.50 -10.41
N GLU A 229 -35.86 1.59 -10.22
CA GLU A 229 -35.02 2.65 -10.76
C GLU A 229 -33.69 2.05 -11.24
N ASP A 230 -33.38 2.19 -12.54
CA ASP A 230 -32.04 1.87 -13.06
C ASP A 230 -31.14 3.09 -12.91
N SER A 231 -30.52 3.23 -11.74
CA SER A 231 -29.70 4.41 -11.46
C SER A 231 -28.50 4.54 -12.39
N GLU A 232 -27.94 3.44 -12.87
CA GLU A 232 -26.76 3.44 -13.75
C GLU A 232 -27.13 4.00 -15.12
N PHE A 233 -28.21 3.49 -15.71
CA PHE A 233 -28.74 4.00 -16.97
C PHE A 233 -29.15 5.48 -16.87
N LEU A 234 -29.89 5.84 -15.82
CA LEU A 234 -30.39 7.21 -15.65
C LEU A 234 -29.27 8.23 -15.38
N GLN A 235 -28.20 7.82 -14.68
CA GLN A 235 -27.01 8.66 -14.50
C GLN A 235 -26.25 8.89 -15.80
N GLY A 236 -26.17 7.89 -16.67
CA GLY A 236 -25.58 8.04 -17.99
C GLY A 236 -26.38 9.00 -18.89
N LEU A 237 -27.71 9.05 -18.75
CA LEU A 237 -28.54 10.08 -19.39
C LEU A 237 -28.31 11.48 -18.80
N ASN A 238 -28.31 11.57 -17.47
CA ASN A 238 -28.10 12.80 -16.72
C ASN A 238 -27.61 12.48 -15.31
N ALA A 239 -26.38 12.86 -14.98
CA ALA A 239 -25.78 12.59 -13.68
C ALA A 239 -26.63 13.10 -12.48
N ASP A 240 -27.41 14.17 -12.67
CA ASP A 240 -28.33 14.72 -11.67
C ASP A 240 -29.81 14.54 -12.09
N TYR A 241 -30.13 13.40 -12.71
CA TYR A 241 -31.47 13.13 -13.27
C TYR A 241 -32.59 13.29 -12.22
N LYS A 242 -32.34 12.97 -10.94
CA LYS A 242 -33.32 13.15 -9.85
C LYS A 242 -33.76 14.60 -9.69
N ASN A 243 -32.91 15.57 -10.04
CA ASN A 243 -33.24 16.99 -10.00
C ASN A 243 -33.79 17.53 -11.31
N SER A 244 -33.68 16.79 -12.40
CA SER A 244 -34.20 17.19 -13.72
C SER A 244 -35.72 17.42 -13.68
N SER A 245 -36.19 18.39 -14.45
CA SER A 245 -37.62 18.67 -14.59
C SER A 245 -38.35 17.46 -15.19
N GLY A 246 -37.77 16.83 -16.21
CA GLY A 246 -38.38 15.67 -16.89
C GLY A 246 -38.64 14.50 -15.94
N TYR A 247 -37.64 14.10 -15.15
CA TYR A 247 -37.80 13.01 -14.18
C TYR A 247 -38.81 13.36 -13.07
N LYS A 248 -38.80 14.60 -12.57
CA LYS A 248 -39.78 15.05 -11.56
C LYS A 248 -41.22 15.02 -12.08
N VAL A 249 -41.42 15.45 -13.34
CA VAL A 249 -42.72 15.37 -14.02
C VAL A 249 -43.14 13.91 -14.18
N ALA A 250 -42.24 13.06 -14.67
CA ALA A 250 -42.52 11.64 -14.84
C ALA A 250 -42.91 10.96 -13.53
N MET A 251 -42.11 11.10 -12.47
CA MET A 251 -42.39 10.51 -11.17
C MET A 251 -43.67 11.04 -10.52
N ALA A 252 -43.99 12.33 -10.69
CA ALA A 252 -45.24 12.88 -10.17
C ALA A 252 -46.46 12.28 -10.86
N ALA A 253 -46.40 12.10 -12.18
CA ALA A 253 -47.46 11.49 -12.96
C ALA A 253 -47.61 9.99 -12.66
N ILE A 254 -46.51 9.24 -12.54
CA ILE A 254 -46.53 7.82 -12.13
C ILE A 254 -47.19 7.65 -10.74
N LYS A 255 -46.85 8.51 -9.77
CA LYS A 255 -47.49 8.49 -8.45
C LYS A 255 -48.97 8.87 -8.50
N ALA A 256 -49.39 9.72 -9.42
CA ALA A 256 -50.79 10.06 -9.61
C ALA A 256 -51.61 8.88 -10.15
N ILE A 257 -50.97 7.95 -10.88
CA ILE A 257 -51.60 6.72 -11.38
C ILE A 257 -51.90 5.74 -10.22
N GLU A 258 -51.02 5.61 -9.22
CA GLU A 258 -51.11 4.60 -8.13
C GLU A 258 -52.38 4.64 -7.26
N GLY A 259 -53.26 5.64 -7.43
CA GLY A 259 -54.55 5.73 -6.74
C GLY A 259 -55.67 6.40 -7.53
N GLU A 260 -55.47 6.65 -8.82
CA GLU A 260 -56.51 7.20 -9.69
C GLU A 260 -57.41 6.08 -10.22
N THR A 261 -58.72 6.35 -10.29
CA THR A 261 -59.74 5.39 -10.75
C THR A 261 -60.50 5.88 -11.97
N ASP A 262 -60.25 7.12 -12.38
CA ASP A 262 -60.77 7.69 -13.62
C ASP A 262 -59.85 7.36 -14.81
N PRO A 263 -60.27 6.46 -15.74
CA PRO A 263 -59.43 6.05 -16.87
C PRO A 263 -58.95 7.21 -17.74
N ALA A 264 -59.77 8.26 -17.89
CA ALA A 264 -59.39 9.44 -18.67
C ALA A 264 -58.21 10.20 -18.03
N LYS A 265 -58.19 10.28 -16.69
CA LYS A 265 -57.08 10.89 -15.95
C LYS A 265 -55.86 10.00 -15.90
N ILE A 266 -56.04 8.68 -15.75
CA ILE A 266 -54.93 7.72 -15.86
C ILE A 266 -54.24 7.88 -17.22
N LYS A 267 -55.01 7.98 -18.31
CA LYS A 267 -54.49 8.23 -19.65
C LYS A 267 -53.73 9.56 -19.72
N GLU A 268 -54.28 10.62 -19.14
CA GLU A 268 -53.60 11.92 -19.08
C GLU A 268 -52.26 11.83 -18.31
N TYR A 269 -52.24 11.14 -17.16
CA TYR A 269 -51.03 10.94 -16.38
C TYR A 269 -50.01 10.05 -17.10
N LEU A 270 -50.42 9.03 -17.85
CA LEU A 270 -49.51 8.24 -18.69
C LEU A 270 -48.84 9.10 -19.75
N GLU A 271 -49.59 9.96 -20.44
CA GLU A 271 -49.04 10.89 -21.43
C GLU A 271 -48.13 11.95 -20.78
N GLN A 272 -48.48 12.45 -19.60
CA GLN A 272 -47.60 13.34 -18.83
C GLN A 272 -46.30 12.64 -18.41
N ALA A 273 -46.39 11.39 -17.97
CA ALA A 273 -45.22 10.60 -17.61
C ALA A 273 -44.30 10.39 -18.81
N LYS A 274 -44.89 10.04 -19.96
CA LYS A 274 -44.19 9.85 -21.24
C LYS A 274 -43.47 11.13 -21.66
N ALA A 275 -44.16 12.27 -21.64
CA ALA A 275 -43.58 13.57 -21.96
C ALA A 275 -42.45 13.95 -20.99
N GLY A 276 -42.59 13.64 -19.70
CA GLY A 276 -41.54 13.83 -18.70
C GLY A 276 -40.29 13.00 -19.00
N ILE A 277 -40.46 11.73 -19.37
CA ILE A 277 -39.36 10.85 -19.78
C ILE A 277 -38.71 11.34 -21.08
N GLU A 278 -39.50 11.73 -22.08
CA GLU A 278 -38.98 12.32 -23.32
C GLU A 278 -38.18 13.61 -23.09
N GLN A 279 -38.60 14.42 -22.11
CA GLN A 279 -37.87 15.61 -21.67
C GLN A 279 -36.57 15.26 -20.95
N LEU A 280 -36.57 14.20 -20.13
CA LEU A 280 -35.38 13.69 -19.45
C LEU A 280 -34.31 13.23 -20.46
N ILE A 281 -34.73 12.44 -21.47
CA ILE A 281 -33.86 11.98 -22.56
C ILE A 281 -33.34 13.16 -23.37
N GLY A 282 -34.21 14.13 -23.69
CA GLY A 282 -33.88 15.31 -24.47
C GLY A 282 -33.84 15.04 -25.97
N ASN A 283 -33.03 15.83 -26.68
CA ASN A 283 -32.84 15.75 -28.13
C ASN A 283 -31.44 15.24 -28.45
N GLN A 284 -31.28 14.75 -29.67
CA GLN A 284 -29.97 14.45 -30.25
C GLN A 284 -29.07 15.68 -30.22
N ASN A 285 -27.77 15.49 -29.98
CA ASN A 285 -26.79 16.56 -30.06
C ASN A 285 -26.58 16.99 -31.52
N VAL A 286 -26.10 18.22 -31.71
CA VAL A 286 -25.97 18.85 -33.05
C VAL A 286 -24.92 18.13 -33.92
N ASP A 287 -23.98 17.43 -33.29
CA ASP A 287 -22.92 16.65 -33.92
C ASP A 287 -23.34 15.21 -34.26
N GLY A 288 -24.58 14.82 -33.96
CA GLY A 288 -25.09 13.46 -34.19
C GLY A 288 -24.87 12.50 -33.01
N THR A 289 -24.22 12.93 -31.94
CA THR A 289 -24.05 12.13 -30.72
C THR A 289 -25.35 12.06 -29.89
N SER A 290 -25.46 11.04 -29.04
CA SER A 290 -26.66 10.76 -28.26
C SER A 290 -26.32 10.40 -26.83
N LYS A 291 -26.97 11.04 -25.86
CA LYS A 291 -26.89 10.67 -24.44
C LYS A 291 -27.42 9.26 -24.16
N LEU A 292 -28.20 8.69 -25.08
CA LEU A 292 -28.67 7.31 -24.98
C LEU A 292 -27.53 6.31 -25.21
N ASN A 293 -26.57 6.61 -26.11
CA ASN A 293 -25.37 5.79 -26.26
C ASN A 293 -24.57 5.81 -24.95
N ASP A 294 -24.34 7.01 -24.40
CA ASP A 294 -23.64 7.17 -23.12
C ASP A 294 -24.32 6.38 -21.99
N ALA A 295 -25.66 6.39 -21.94
CA ALA A 295 -26.44 5.68 -20.94
C ALA A 295 -26.37 4.16 -21.06
N VAL A 296 -26.48 3.61 -22.28
CA VAL A 296 -26.35 2.17 -22.54
C VAL A 296 -24.91 1.72 -22.27
N ASN A 297 -23.91 2.48 -22.72
CA ASN A 297 -22.50 2.18 -22.50
C ASN A 297 -22.14 2.21 -21.01
N THR A 298 -22.54 3.27 -20.28
CA THR A 298 -22.28 3.40 -18.83
C THR A 298 -22.87 2.22 -18.06
N ARG A 299 -24.12 1.84 -18.33
CA ARG A 299 -24.74 0.68 -17.68
C ARG A 299 -24.03 -0.62 -18.06
N THR A 300 -23.66 -0.80 -19.33
CA THR A 300 -22.98 -2.02 -19.80
C THR A 300 -21.60 -2.16 -19.15
N GLU A 301 -20.81 -1.08 -19.12
CA GLU A 301 -19.52 -1.03 -18.43
C GLU A 301 -19.68 -1.35 -16.93
N LYS A 302 -20.66 -0.75 -16.25
CA LYS A 302 -20.92 -1.02 -14.82
C LYS A 302 -21.33 -2.46 -14.55
N GLN A 303 -22.14 -3.05 -15.43
CA GLN A 303 -22.49 -4.47 -15.34
C GLN A 303 -21.29 -5.39 -15.60
N GLU A 304 -20.40 -5.04 -16.52
CA GLU A 304 -19.15 -5.78 -16.72
C GLU A 304 -18.19 -5.63 -15.53
N GLU A 305 -18.06 -4.44 -14.95
CA GLU A 305 -17.28 -4.20 -13.73
C GLU A 305 -17.81 -5.04 -12.57
N ALA A 306 -19.14 -5.07 -12.37
CA ALA A 306 -19.78 -5.89 -11.34
C ALA A 306 -19.53 -7.39 -11.57
N LYS A 307 -19.69 -7.88 -12.81
CA LYS A 307 -19.38 -9.27 -13.16
C LYS A 307 -17.91 -9.62 -12.93
N LYS A 308 -16.97 -8.73 -13.28
CA LYS A 308 -15.54 -8.93 -13.02
C LYS A 308 -15.23 -8.96 -11.52
N ALA A 309 -15.91 -8.13 -10.73
CA ALA A 309 -15.76 -8.12 -9.27
C ALA A 309 -16.30 -9.41 -8.63
N GLU A 310 -17.47 -9.87 -9.05
CA GLU A 310 -18.05 -11.15 -8.61
C GLU A 310 -17.16 -12.33 -9.00
N ALA A 311 -16.70 -12.39 -10.25
CA ALA A 311 -15.77 -13.41 -10.71
C ALA A 311 -14.46 -13.41 -9.90
N LYS A 312 -13.90 -12.24 -9.60
CA LYS A 312 -12.68 -12.12 -8.78
C LYS A 312 -12.89 -12.62 -7.35
N ALA A 313 -14.09 -12.45 -6.77
CA ALA A 313 -14.41 -13.00 -5.45
C ALA A 313 -14.46 -14.53 -5.49
N GLU A 314 -15.12 -15.12 -6.49
CA GLU A 314 -15.18 -16.57 -6.71
C GLU A 314 -13.79 -17.18 -6.94
N TYR A 315 -12.95 -16.51 -7.72
CA TYR A 315 -11.55 -16.87 -7.95
C TYR A 315 -10.73 -16.86 -6.66
N THR A 316 -10.91 -15.84 -5.82
CA THR A 316 -10.21 -15.72 -4.54
C THR A 316 -10.55 -16.88 -3.61
N GLU A 317 -11.83 -17.25 -3.52
CA GLU A 317 -12.27 -18.40 -2.72
C GLU A 317 -11.68 -19.72 -3.24
N THR A 318 -11.77 -19.94 -4.55
CA THR A 318 -11.22 -21.14 -5.21
C THR A 318 -9.73 -21.30 -4.94
N LEU A 319 -8.94 -20.24 -5.13
CA LEU A 319 -7.50 -20.27 -4.93
C LEU A 319 -7.12 -20.35 -3.43
N SER A 320 -7.91 -19.78 -2.53
CA SER A 320 -7.68 -19.90 -1.08
C SER A 320 -7.85 -21.33 -0.61
N ASN A 321 -8.89 -22.03 -1.08
CA ASN A 321 -9.09 -23.46 -0.78
C ASN A 321 -7.92 -24.31 -1.31
N LEU A 322 -7.45 -24.04 -2.53
CA LEU A 322 -6.27 -24.70 -3.09
C LEU A 322 -5.01 -24.44 -2.24
N ILE A 323 -4.82 -23.22 -1.73
CA ILE A 323 -3.71 -22.89 -0.83
C ILE A 323 -3.82 -23.67 0.48
N ASP A 324 -5.00 -23.74 1.09
CA ASP A 324 -5.22 -24.50 2.31
C ASP A 324 -4.88 -25.99 2.12
N GLU A 325 -5.27 -26.59 0.99
CA GLU A 325 -4.88 -27.97 0.63
C GLU A 325 -3.35 -28.13 0.49
N MET A 326 -2.68 -27.16 -0.16
CA MET A 326 -1.21 -27.19 -0.31
C MET A 326 -0.48 -27.03 1.03
N VAL A 327 -0.97 -26.15 1.90
CA VAL A 327 -0.42 -25.92 3.25
C VAL A 327 -0.64 -27.13 4.14
N GLU A 328 -1.82 -27.76 4.08
CA GLU A 328 -2.11 -29.01 4.79
C GLU A 328 -1.18 -30.14 4.31
N SER A 329 -0.98 -30.28 3.00
CA SER A 329 -0.03 -31.24 2.43
C SER A 329 1.40 -31.01 2.92
N TYR A 330 1.87 -29.75 2.90
CA TYR A 330 3.19 -29.36 3.41
C TYR A 330 3.36 -29.67 4.91
N SER A 331 2.31 -29.50 5.71
CA SER A 331 2.27 -29.84 7.13
C SER A 331 2.15 -31.35 7.41
N ASN A 332 1.56 -32.13 6.50
CA ASN A 332 1.28 -33.57 6.69
C ASN A 332 2.37 -34.49 6.10
N GLU A 333 3.14 -34.01 5.13
CA GLU A 333 4.34 -34.71 4.61
C GLU A 333 5.33 -35.02 5.76
N THR A 334 5.28 -34.17 6.78
CA THR A 334 6.00 -34.23 8.04
C THR A 334 5.58 -35.38 8.95
N GLU A 335 4.29 -35.70 8.97
CA GLU A 335 3.70 -36.70 9.87
C GLU A 335 3.72 -38.11 9.27
N THR A 336 3.56 -38.20 7.94
CA THR A 336 3.60 -39.46 7.19
C THR A 336 5.03 -40.04 7.15
N ARG A 337 6.06 -39.21 6.97
CA ARG A 337 7.48 -39.65 7.00
C ARG A 337 7.94 -40.08 8.41
N ARG A 338 7.46 -39.44 9.49
CA ARG A 338 7.70 -39.88 10.89
C ARG A 338 7.17 -41.28 11.17
N ARG A 339 5.97 -41.62 10.65
CA ARG A 339 5.34 -42.95 10.87
C ARG A 339 6.04 -44.08 10.13
N PHE A 340 6.70 -43.82 8.98
CA PHE A 340 7.32 -44.86 8.15
C PHE A 340 8.83 -45.09 8.39
N PHE A 341 9.62 -44.07 8.75
CA PHE A 341 11.09 -44.21 8.87
C PHE A 341 11.60 -44.37 10.32
N GLY A 342 10.71 -44.34 11.32
CA GLY A 342 11.10 -44.38 12.73
C GLY A 342 11.97 -43.18 13.14
N ASN A 343 12.41 -43.16 14.39
CA ASN A 343 13.05 -42.01 15.08
C ASN A 343 14.43 -41.58 14.55
N ARG A 344 14.73 -41.73 13.25
CA ARG A 344 15.85 -41.05 12.59
C ARG A 344 15.35 -39.67 12.16
N THR A 345 15.59 -38.67 13.01
CA THR A 345 15.64 -37.23 12.73
C THR A 345 15.24 -36.82 11.30
N VAL A 346 13.93 -36.88 11.00
CA VAL A 346 13.36 -36.10 9.91
C VAL A 346 12.90 -34.81 10.58
N ASN A 347 13.64 -33.72 10.34
CA ASN A 347 13.27 -32.41 10.86
C ASN A 347 11.88 -32.09 10.33
N ALA A 348 10.91 -32.02 11.24
CA ALA A 348 9.60 -31.57 10.88
C ALA A 348 9.64 -30.08 10.55
N HIS A 349 8.89 -29.63 9.54
CA HIS A 349 8.66 -28.20 9.33
C HIS A 349 8.14 -27.60 10.64
N SER A 350 8.78 -26.53 11.09
CA SER A 350 8.34 -25.83 12.28
C SER A 350 7.00 -25.13 12.01
N ALA A 351 6.27 -24.77 13.05
CA ALA A 351 5.04 -23.99 12.88
C ALA A 351 5.32 -22.65 12.16
N GLU A 352 6.51 -22.08 12.36
CA GLU A 352 6.96 -20.85 11.70
C GLU A 352 7.21 -21.07 10.19
N ASP A 353 7.77 -22.23 9.80
CA ASP A 353 7.96 -22.57 8.39
C ASP A 353 6.62 -22.72 7.65
N VAL A 354 5.64 -23.36 8.29
CA VAL A 354 4.28 -23.53 7.73
C VAL A 354 3.59 -22.17 7.57
N GLN A 355 3.67 -21.30 8.58
CA GLN A 355 3.11 -19.94 8.49
C GLN A 355 3.78 -19.10 7.41
N THR A 356 5.10 -19.19 7.28
CA THR A 356 5.86 -18.49 6.22
C THR A 356 5.43 -18.99 4.84
N TYR A 357 5.26 -20.30 4.68
CA TYR A 357 4.79 -20.90 3.43
C TYR A 357 3.36 -20.44 3.06
N GLN A 358 2.44 -20.45 4.03
CA GLN A 358 1.07 -19.96 3.83
C GLN A 358 1.03 -18.48 3.46
N ALA A 359 1.77 -17.63 4.19
CA ALA A 359 1.85 -16.20 3.92
C ALA A 359 2.39 -15.92 2.50
N ARG A 360 3.42 -16.67 2.09
CA ARG A 360 3.98 -16.57 0.75
C ARG A 360 2.97 -16.94 -0.33
N LEU A 361 2.29 -18.08 -0.21
CA LEU A 361 1.27 -18.50 -1.18
C LEU A 361 0.13 -17.49 -1.28
N THR A 362 -0.30 -16.94 -0.14
CA THR A 362 -1.34 -15.90 -0.08
C THR A 362 -0.91 -14.63 -0.82
N ASN A 363 0.32 -14.17 -0.61
CA ASN A 363 0.86 -13.00 -1.33
C ASN A 363 0.97 -13.26 -2.83
N ILE A 364 1.40 -14.46 -3.24
CA ILE A 364 1.45 -14.86 -4.66
C ILE A 364 0.05 -14.84 -5.28
N MET A 365 -0.98 -15.36 -4.57
CA MET A 365 -2.37 -15.33 -5.03
C MET A 365 -2.88 -13.91 -5.21
N ASN A 366 -2.68 -13.05 -4.21
CA ASN A 366 -3.09 -11.65 -4.30
C ASN A 366 -2.44 -10.97 -5.51
N LYS A 367 -1.15 -11.22 -5.73
CA LYS A 367 -0.43 -10.64 -6.87
C LYS A 367 -0.92 -11.17 -8.21
N PHE A 368 -1.17 -12.47 -8.30
CA PHE A 368 -1.75 -13.10 -9.49
C PHE A 368 -3.10 -12.46 -9.85
N LEU A 369 -4.00 -12.33 -8.87
CA LEU A 369 -5.35 -11.79 -9.05
C LEU A 369 -5.40 -10.28 -9.30
N GLU A 370 -4.35 -9.52 -8.95
CA GLU A 370 -4.20 -8.11 -9.36
C GLU A 370 -4.02 -7.96 -10.87
N THR A 371 -3.34 -8.93 -11.50
CA THR A 371 -2.94 -8.87 -12.92
C THR A 371 -3.67 -9.88 -13.80
N TYR A 372 -4.66 -10.59 -13.26
CA TYR A 372 -5.36 -11.66 -13.96
C TYR A 372 -6.39 -11.10 -14.95
N GLU A 373 -6.23 -11.41 -16.23
CA GLU A 373 -7.13 -11.00 -17.32
C GLU A 373 -7.89 -12.19 -17.95
N GLY A 374 -7.74 -13.39 -17.41
CA GLY A 374 -8.36 -14.61 -17.94
C GLY A 374 -9.84 -14.75 -17.58
N ASP A 375 -10.51 -15.70 -18.25
CA ASP A 375 -11.94 -16.00 -18.07
C ASP A 375 -12.24 -16.93 -16.87
N GLY A 376 -11.20 -17.33 -16.12
CA GLY A 376 -11.33 -18.17 -14.93
C GLY A 376 -11.45 -19.68 -15.19
N THR A 377 -11.64 -20.12 -16.44
CA THR A 377 -11.94 -21.53 -16.76
C THR A 377 -10.87 -22.51 -16.27
N ASN A 378 -9.60 -22.08 -16.20
CA ASN A 378 -8.47 -22.90 -15.74
C ASN A 378 -7.67 -22.23 -14.62
N ILE A 379 -8.32 -21.41 -13.79
CA ILE A 379 -7.64 -20.50 -12.87
C ILE A 379 -6.66 -21.19 -11.92
N GLU A 380 -6.99 -22.38 -11.41
CA GLU A 380 -6.06 -23.14 -10.56
C GLU A 380 -4.77 -23.53 -11.28
N SER A 381 -4.86 -23.93 -12.56
CA SER A 381 -3.71 -24.36 -13.36
C SER A 381 -2.82 -23.17 -13.71
N GLU A 382 -3.43 -22.05 -14.07
CA GLU A 382 -2.75 -20.80 -14.36
C GLU A 382 -2.06 -20.26 -13.10
N PHE A 383 -2.76 -20.28 -11.96
CA PHE A 383 -2.19 -19.94 -10.67
C PHE A 383 -1.03 -20.86 -10.30
N LYS A 384 -1.16 -22.19 -10.42
CA LYS A 384 -0.06 -23.15 -10.15
C LYS A 384 1.17 -22.86 -11.03
N THR A 385 0.97 -22.50 -12.29
CA THR A 385 2.06 -22.15 -13.21
C THR A 385 2.75 -20.87 -12.76
N TYR A 386 1.99 -19.83 -12.45
CA TYR A 386 2.50 -18.55 -11.94
C TYR A 386 3.24 -18.74 -10.61
N MET A 387 2.61 -19.43 -9.65
CA MET A 387 3.18 -19.78 -8.35
C MET A 387 4.49 -20.54 -8.50
N THR A 388 4.56 -21.55 -9.38
CA THR A 388 5.81 -22.32 -9.59
C THR A 388 6.95 -21.43 -10.05
N LYS A 389 6.68 -20.49 -10.97
CA LYS A 389 7.68 -19.51 -11.43
C LYS A 389 8.14 -18.63 -10.27
N VAL A 390 7.22 -18.01 -9.53
CA VAL A 390 7.57 -17.15 -8.38
C VAL A 390 8.30 -17.94 -7.29
N MET A 391 7.95 -19.23 -7.13
CA MET A 391 8.62 -20.10 -6.17
C MET A 391 10.10 -20.26 -6.49
N GLN A 392 10.41 -20.58 -7.75
CA GLN A 392 11.80 -20.67 -8.26
C GLN A 392 12.54 -19.33 -8.17
N GLU A 393 11.85 -18.22 -8.43
CA GLU A 393 12.45 -16.89 -8.36
C GLU A 393 12.87 -16.53 -6.94
N SER A 394 12.08 -16.91 -5.94
CA SER A 394 12.48 -16.70 -4.54
C SER A 394 13.64 -17.59 -4.13
N ASP A 395 13.69 -18.84 -4.58
CA ASP A 395 14.78 -19.74 -4.22
C ASP A 395 16.10 -19.17 -4.76
N GLN A 396 16.07 -18.61 -5.97
CA GLN A 396 17.19 -17.88 -6.53
C GLN A 396 17.50 -16.61 -5.74
N ALA A 397 16.51 -15.75 -5.43
CA ALA A 397 16.76 -14.50 -4.70
C ALA A 397 17.33 -14.75 -3.29
N LEU A 398 16.86 -15.79 -2.59
CA LEU A 398 17.39 -16.19 -1.29
C LEU A 398 18.82 -16.75 -1.41
N ALA A 399 19.13 -17.49 -2.49
CA ALA A 399 20.49 -17.94 -2.78
C ALA A 399 21.42 -16.75 -3.08
N ASP A 400 20.98 -15.79 -3.89
CA ASP A 400 21.72 -14.58 -4.22
C ASP A 400 21.99 -13.74 -2.97
N LEU A 401 20.99 -13.56 -2.10
CA LEU A 401 21.15 -12.89 -0.81
C LEU A 401 22.16 -13.62 0.08
N ALA A 402 22.07 -14.96 0.16
CA ALA A 402 23.02 -15.76 0.93
C ALA A 402 24.45 -15.64 0.38
N GLU A 403 24.64 -15.56 -0.94
CA GLU A 403 25.94 -15.33 -1.58
C GLU A 403 26.49 -13.93 -1.24
N MET A 404 25.64 -12.89 -1.22
CA MET A 404 26.02 -11.55 -0.76
C MET A 404 26.52 -11.56 0.69
N GLY A 405 25.91 -12.37 1.56
CA GLY A 405 26.29 -12.54 2.96
C GLY A 405 27.41 -13.56 3.20
N ALA A 406 27.85 -14.33 2.19
CA ALA A 406 28.79 -15.44 2.37
C ALA A 406 30.23 -15.00 2.63
N THR A 407 30.60 -13.79 2.20
CA THR A 407 31.93 -13.22 2.45
C THR A 407 31.96 -12.61 3.84
N ASP A 408 33.01 -12.93 4.62
CA ASP A 408 33.24 -12.32 5.93
C ASP A 408 33.17 -10.80 5.85
N SER A 409 32.44 -10.19 6.78
CA SER A 409 32.24 -8.74 6.86
C SER A 409 33.57 -7.95 6.87
N SER A 410 34.60 -8.48 7.56
CA SER A 410 35.95 -7.90 7.59
C SER A 410 36.60 -7.83 6.21
N ASP A 411 36.40 -8.86 5.40
CA ASP A 411 37.04 -9.00 4.10
C ASP A 411 36.37 -8.04 3.10
N LYS A 412 35.04 -7.89 3.18
CA LYS A 412 34.32 -6.84 2.43
C LYS A 412 34.67 -5.43 2.85
N TYR A 413 34.88 -5.18 4.14
CA TYR A 413 35.42 -3.88 4.55
C TYR A 413 36.83 -3.65 4.01
N GLY A 414 37.68 -4.69 3.97
CA GLY A 414 39.01 -4.64 3.35
C GLY A 414 38.97 -4.22 1.88
N GLU A 415 37.99 -4.71 1.11
CA GLU A 415 37.76 -4.30 -0.29
C GLU A 415 37.39 -2.81 -0.39
N LEU A 416 36.48 -2.33 0.46
CA LEU A 416 36.10 -0.91 0.53
C LEU A 416 37.30 -0.03 0.89
N LYS A 417 38.06 -0.42 1.91
CA LYS A 417 39.28 0.28 2.34
C LYS A 417 40.33 0.32 1.21
N ALA A 418 40.48 -0.76 0.45
CA ALA A 418 41.38 -0.79 -0.70
C ALA A 418 40.91 0.14 -1.83
N ALA A 419 39.60 0.15 -2.14
CA ALA A 419 39.03 1.06 -3.14
C ALA A 419 39.27 2.54 -2.78
N VAL A 420 39.06 2.91 -1.51
CA VAL A 420 39.28 4.27 -0.99
C VAL A 420 40.77 4.66 -0.94
N ASN A 421 41.67 3.73 -0.64
CA ASN A 421 43.11 4.02 -0.53
C ASN A 421 43.85 4.06 -1.88
N ASN A 422 43.25 3.52 -2.94
CA ASN A 422 43.84 3.51 -4.28
C ASN A 422 43.56 4.79 -5.07
N VAL A 423 42.63 5.64 -4.62
CA VAL A 423 42.31 6.92 -5.26
C VAL A 423 43.17 8.07 -4.73
N GLY A 424 43.71 8.89 -5.64
CA GLY A 424 44.51 10.07 -5.31
C GLY A 424 43.68 11.28 -4.87
N THR A 425 44.31 12.44 -4.70
CA THR A 425 43.63 13.72 -4.35
C THR A 425 42.63 14.22 -5.40
N TYR A 426 42.74 13.77 -6.65
CA TYR A 426 41.79 14.04 -7.73
C TYR A 426 41.17 12.71 -8.18
N VAL A 427 39.91 12.48 -7.80
CA VAL A 427 39.16 11.26 -8.10
C VAL A 427 38.33 11.47 -9.37
N SER A 428 38.48 10.59 -10.37
CA SER A 428 37.65 10.61 -11.57
C SER A 428 36.20 10.23 -11.26
N ASN A 429 35.26 10.55 -12.16
CA ASN A 429 33.87 10.14 -11.96
C ASN A 429 33.71 8.60 -11.93
N GLU A 430 34.50 7.88 -12.72
CA GLU A 430 34.52 6.41 -12.69
C GLU A 430 35.04 5.87 -11.35
N GLU A 431 36.09 6.49 -10.79
CA GLU A 431 36.62 6.12 -9.49
C GLU A 431 35.64 6.44 -8.35
N LYS A 432 34.90 7.56 -8.43
CA LYS A 432 33.82 7.88 -7.50
C LYS A 432 32.69 6.86 -7.56
N GLN A 433 32.29 6.44 -8.76
CA GLN A 433 31.27 5.40 -8.92
C GLN A 433 31.76 4.05 -8.38
N GLY A 434 33.02 3.68 -8.61
CA GLY A 434 33.60 2.46 -8.04
C GLY A 434 33.55 2.42 -6.51
N ILE A 435 33.76 3.56 -5.84
CA ILE A 435 33.61 3.66 -4.38
C ILE A 435 32.15 3.47 -3.96
N ILE A 436 31.20 4.06 -4.68
CA ILE A 436 29.76 3.90 -4.41
C ILE A 436 29.34 2.44 -4.58
N ASP A 437 29.79 1.77 -5.64
CA ASP A 437 29.44 0.38 -5.93
C ASP A 437 29.98 -0.57 -4.84
N VAL A 438 31.26 -0.45 -4.49
CA VAL A 438 31.87 -1.27 -3.42
C VAL A 438 31.24 -0.98 -2.05
N SER A 439 30.87 0.27 -1.78
CA SER A 439 30.15 0.64 -0.54
C SER A 439 28.74 0.03 -0.50
N THR A 440 28.05 0.00 -1.64
CA THR A 440 26.73 -0.63 -1.79
C THR A 440 26.83 -2.13 -1.48
N ASP A 441 27.80 -2.81 -2.09
CA ASP A 441 28.03 -4.25 -1.86
C ASP A 441 28.41 -4.54 -0.41
N PHE A 442 29.19 -3.67 0.25
CA PHE A 442 29.48 -3.78 1.68
C PHE A 442 28.19 -3.70 2.53
N VAL A 443 27.34 -2.69 2.30
CA VAL A 443 26.09 -2.54 3.06
C VAL A 443 25.14 -3.71 2.81
N MET A 444 25.01 -4.17 1.57
CA MET A 444 24.20 -5.35 1.23
C MET A 444 24.74 -6.62 1.90
N ASN A 445 26.05 -6.80 1.97
CA ASN A 445 26.68 -7.90 2.70
C ASN A 445 26.34 -7.87 4.21
N GLN A 446 26.28 -6.68 4.82
CA GLN A 446 25.86 -6.52 6.23
C GLN A 446 24.39 -6.87 6.43
N LEU A 447 23.50 -6.35 5.57
CA LEU A 447 22.07 -6.64 5.63
C LEU A 447 21.78 -8.13 5.41
N ALA A 448 22.49 -8.78 4.48
CA ALA A 448 22.36 -10.22 4.21
C ALA A 448 22.79 -11.09 5.41
N GLN A 449 23.73 -10.62 6.22
CA GLN A 449 24.15 -11.27 7.47
C GLN A 449 23.22 -10.93 8.66
N GLY A 450 22.21 -10.09 8.45
CA GLY A 450 21.30 -9.64 9.52
C GLY A 450 21.93 -8.62 10.47
N ILE A 451 23.01 -7.95 10.06
CA ILE A 451 23.68 -6.91 10.84
C ILE A 451 22.91 -5.60 10.66
N ALA A 452 22.21 -5.17 11.72
CA ALA A 452 21.40 -3.96 11.71
C ALA A 452 22.22 -2.68 11.91
N ASP A 453 23.27 -2.76 12.75
CA ASP A 453 24.13 -1.62 13.06
C ASP A 453 25.39 -1.65 12.20
N ILE A 454 25.41 -0.82 11.16
CA ILE A 454 26.51 -0.72 10.20
C ILE A 454 27.45 0.42 10.61
N SER A 455 28.55 0.09 11.29
CA SER A 455 29.47 1.05 11.92
C SER A 455 29.97 2.15 10.96
N ILE A 456 30.24 1.82 9.70
CA ILE A 456 30.71 2.80 8.71
C ILE A 456 29.62 3.81 8.36
N LEU A 457 28.37 3.34 8.19
CA LEU A 457 27.25 4.22 7.88
C LEU A 457 26.96 5.16 9.04
N ALA A 458 27.05 4.68 10.28
CA ALA A 458 26.93 5.53 11.46
C ALA A 458 27.97 6.66 11.49
N GLU A 459 29.18 6.41 11.01
CA GLU A 459 30.26 7.41 10.93
C GLU A 459 30.01 8.45 9.82
N VAL A 460 29.68 8.00 8.60
CA VAL A 460 29.52 8.90 7.44
C VAL A 460 28.15 9.58 7.37
N TYR A 461 27.14 8.94 7.98
CA TYR A 461 25.75 9.37 7.95
C TYR A 461 25.01 8.90 9.22
N PRO A 462 25.16 9.62 10.36
CA PRO A 462 24.67 9.17 11.67
C PRO A 462 23.18 8.82 11.76
N ASP A 463 22.33 9.41 10.90
CA ASP A 463 20.89 9.16 10.86
C ASP A 463 20.47 8.12 9.80
N TYR A 464 21.41 7.36 9.19
CA TYR A 464 21.11 6.40 8.13
C TYR A 464 20.03 5.38 8.49
N ALA A 465 19.96 4.97 9.76
CA ALA A 465 18.96 4.02 10.23
C ALA A 465 17.52 4.55 10.17
N LYS A 466 17.33 5.86 10.00
CA LYS A 466 16.03 6.52 9.78
C LYS A 466 15.79 6.89 8.31
N ASP A 467 16.78 6.66 7.44
CA ASP A 467 16.66 6.97 6.02
C ASP A 467 15.60 6.05 5.40
N GLU A 468 14.68 6.64 4.63
CA GLU A 468 13.59 5.89 3.99
C GLU A 468 14.14 4.80 3.06
N LYS A 469 15.25 5.06 2.35
CA LYS A 469 15.84 4.06 1.44
C LYS A 469 16.45 2.89 2.20
N PHE A 470 17.13 3.16 3.31
CA PHE A 470 17.73 2.12 4.14
C PHE A 470 16.66 1.25 4.80
N THR A 471 15.67 1.88 5.43
CA THR A 471 14.56 1.19 6.13
C THR A 471 13.69 0.38 5.16
N GLU A 472 13.43 0.90 3.96
CA GLU A 472 12.74 0.15 2.90
C GLU A 472 13.59 -1.04 2.42
N ALA A 473 14.88 -0.85 2.14
CA ALA A 473 15.77 -1.95 1.73
C ALA A 473 15.85 -3.06 2.80
N GLN A 474 15.95 -2.69 4.08
CA GLN A 474 15.94 -3.64 5.19
C GLN A 474 14.61 -4.41 5.26
N THR A 475 13.49 -3.73 5.06
CA THR A 475 12.15 -4.34 5.05
C THR A 475 11.99 -5.32 3.89
N LEU A 476 12.44 -4.95 2.68
CA LEU A 476 12.43 -5.81 1.50
C LEU A 476 13.26 -7.08 1.75
N ILE A 477 14.48 -6.94 2.27
CA ILE A 477 15.36 -8.09 2.57
C ILE A 477 14.73 -9.02 3.62
N ALA A 478 14.18 -8.46 4.71
CA ALA A 478 13.51 -9.25 5.74
C ALA A 478 12.24 -9.97 5.23
N GLY A 479 11.52 -9.33 4.31
CA GLY A 479 10.27 -9.82 3.71
C GLY A 479 10.44 -10.81 2.55
N LEU A 480 11.66 -11.04 2.05
CA LEU A 480 11.93 -11.87 0.87
C LEU A 480 11.31 -13.27 0.95
N LYS A 481 11.30 -13.88 2.14
CA LYS A 481 10.76 -15.24 2.35
C LYS A 481 9.26 -15.36 2.09
N THR A 482 8.52 -14.25 2.14
CA THR A 482 7.07 -14.19 1.92
C THR A 482 6.68 -13.38 0.68
N SER A 483 7.65 -12.88 -0.08
CA SER A 483 7.41 -11.99 -1.21
C SER A 483 6.74 -12.70 -2.39
N ALA A 484 5.87 -11.96 -3.09
CA ALA A 484 5.31 -12.35 -4.38
C ALA A 484 6.18 -11.93 -5.57
N THR A 485 7.19 -11.08 -5.34
CA THR A 485 8.11 -10.50 -6.34
C THR A 485 9.57 -10.54 -5.85
N PRO A 486 10.07 -11.68 -5.36
CA PRO A 486 11.31 -11.75 -4.58
C PRO A 486 12.56 -11.27 -5.33
N LYS A 487 12.65 -11.52 -6.65
CA LYS A 487 13.76 -11.02 -7.47
C LYS A 487 13.75 -9.50 -7.61
N GLU A 488 12.57 -8.93 -7.82
CA GLU A 488 12.40 -7.49 -7.96
C GLU A 488 12.65 -6.78 -6.63
N ASP A 489 12.18 -7.37 -5.52
CA ASP A 489 12.41 -6.84 -4.17
C ASP A 489 13.90 -6.81 -3.80
N LEU A 490 14.65 -7.88 -4.10
CA LEU A 490 16.10 -7.91 -3.86
C LEU A 490 16.84 -6.88 -4.74
N ALA A 491 16.48 -6.79 -6.01
CA ALA A 491 17.07 -5.81 -6.92
C ALA A 491 16.78 -4.37 -6.46
N LYS A 492 15.53 -4.10 -6.03
CA LYS A 492 15.10 -2.81 -5.49
C LYS A 492 15.84 -2.47 -4.19
N ALA A 493 16.02 -3.43 -3.28
CA ALA A 493 16.80 -3.22 -2.07
C ALA A 493 18.24 -2.78 -2.40
N LYS A 494 18.91 -3.46 -3.33
CA LYS A 494 20.25 -3.07 -3.79
C LYS A 494 20.28 -1.68 -4.43
N GLN A 495 19.28 -1.36 -5.26
CA GLN A 495 19.15 -0.04 -5.88
C GLN A 495 18.98 1.06 -4.83
N LEU A 496 18.10 0.88 -3.84
CA LEU A 496 17.86 1.85 -2.77
C LEU A 496 19.13 2.14 -1.97
N ILE A 497 19.90 1.10 -1.64
CA ILE A 497 21.20 1.27 -0.98
C ILE A 497 22.19 2.01 -1.90
N SER A 498 22.23 1.69 -3.19
CA SER A 498 23.10 2.38 -4.15
C SER A 498 22.77 3.87 -4.27
N GLU A 499 21.49 4.22 -4.36
CA GLU A 499 21.01 5.59 -4.38
C GLU A 499 21.34 6.34 -3.09
N MET A 500 21.22 5.67 -1.93
CA MET A 500 21.64 6.23 -0.64
C MET A 500 23.15 6.50 -0.63
N MET A 501 23.97 5.54 -1.08
CA MET A 501 25.43 5.71 -1.15
C MET A 501 25.83 6.85 -2.09
N ALA A 502 25.18 6.96 -3.25
CA ALA A 502 25.37 8.07 -4.17
C ALA A 502 24.98 9.42 -3.56
N GLY A 503 23.89 9.46 -2.76
CA GLY A 503 23.44 10.65 -2.04
C GLY A 503 24.39 11.09 -0.92
N ILE A 504 25.03 10.16 -0.21
CA ILE A 504 26.12 10.45 0.75
C ILE A 504 27.33 11.02 0.00
N GLY A 505 27.68 10.39 -1.13
CA GLY A 505 28.76 10.81 -2.03
C GLY A 505 30.11 10.18 -1.69
N ALA A 506 30.84 9.79 -2.74
CA ALA A 506 32.12 9.08 -2.63
C ALA A 506 33.20 9.81 -1.81
N ASP A 507 33.19 11.15 -1.81
CA ASP A 507 34.16 11.96 -1.06
C ASP A 507 33.96 11.81 0.46
N LYS A 508 32.70 11.90 0.93
CA LYS A 508 32.37 11.70 2.35
C LYS A 508 32.59 10.26 2.80
N ILE A 509 32.24 9.29 1.95
CA ILE A 509 32.51 7.87 2.21
C ILE A 509 34.02 7.65 2.36
N SER A 510 34.82 8.20 1.45
CA SER A 510 36.27 8.10 1.48
C SER A 510 36.86 8.71 2.75
N GLU A 511 36.37 9.88 3.15
CA GLU A 511 36.79 10.56 4.38
C GLU A 511 36.45 9.72 5.62
N GLY A 512 35.20 9.23 5.73
CA GLY A 512 34.81 8.38 6.86
C GLY A 512 35.57 7.06 6.93
N VAL A 513 35.82 6.40 5.80
CA VAL A 513 36.63 5.16 5.77
C VAL A 513 38.09 5.43 6.17
N LYS A 514 38.66 6.57 5.77
CA LYS A 514 40.03 6.96 6.15
C LYS A 514 40.14 7.33 7.62
N ASN A 515 39.13 8.02 8.15
CA ASN A 515 39.11 8.51 9.53
C ASN A 515 38.58 7.49 10.54
N LYS A 516 37.97 6.38 10.07
CA LYS A 516 37.42 5.34 10.95
C LYS A 516 38.53 4.69 11.77
N LYS A 517 38.51 4.95 13.07
CA LYS A 517 39.43 4.33 14.03
C LYS A 517 38.95 2.93 14.39
N MET A 518 39.91 2.03 14.60
CA MET A 518 39.61 0.72 15.16
C MET A 518 39.06 0.92 16.59
N PRO A 519 37.92 0.29 16.96
CA PRO A 519 37.39 0.39 18.30
C PRO A 519 38.32 -0.28 19.32
N ALA A 520 38.18 0.08 20.60
CA ALA A 520 38.89 -0.61 21.67
C ALA A 520 38.49 -2.09 21.70
N VAL A 521 39.49 -2.97 21.69
CA VAL A 521 39.32 -4.40 21.83
C VAL A 521 39.09 -4.71 23.31
N THR A 522 38.08 -5.53 23.59
CA THR A 522 37.85 -6.06 24.94
C THR A 522 38.16 -7.55 24.95
N LEU A 523 39.14 -7.96 25.75
CA LEU A 523 39.51 -9.37 25.91
C LEU A 523 38.49 -10.19 26.75
N SER A 524 37.36 -9.61 27.18
CA SER A 524 36.35 -10.30 28.00
C SER A 524 35.65 -11.43 27.24
N ASP A 525 35.48 -11.26 25.93
CA ASP A 525 34.72 -12.18 25.08
C ASP A 525 35.65 -13.14 24.33
N VAL A 526 36.96 -13.02 24.58
CA VAL A 526 38.00 -13.86 24.03
C VAL A 526 38.15 -15.09 24.93
N ASP A 527 38.11 -16.28 24.33
CA ASP A 527 38.36 -17.54 25.01
C ASP A 527 39.82 -17.61 25.47
N ARG A 528 40.02 -17.21 26.74
CA ARG A 528 41.31 -17.19 27.41
C ARG A 528 41.93 -18.58 27.51
N GLU A 529 41.13 -19.63 27.65
CA GLU A 529 41.63 -21.00 27.72
C GLU A 529 42.23 -21.39 26.37
N ALA A 530 41.49 -21.19 25.27
CA ALA A 530 41.99 -21.43 23.93
C ALA A 530 43.24 -20.59 23.58
N LEU A 531 43.30 -19.32 24.03
CA LEU A 531 44.50 -18.49 23.88
C LEU A 531 45.70 -19.05 24.63
N THR A 532 45.54 -19.34 25.92
CA THR A 532 46.66 -19.72 26.78
C THR A 532 47.19 -21.11 26.48
N SER A 533 46.34 -22.05 26.04
CA SER A 533 46.75 -23.37 25.56
C SER A 533 47.59 -23.32 24.27
N SER A 534 47.54 -22.23 23.51
CA SER A 534 48.40 -22.03 22.34
C SER A 534 49.87 -21.75 22.70
N VAL A 535 50.15 -21.40 23.96
CA VAL A 535 51.49 -21.07 24.45
C VAL A 535 52.13 -22.26 25.16
N PRO A 536 53.18 -22.88 24.60
CA PRO A 536 53.82 -24.04 25.24
C PRO A 536 54.38 -23.67 26.61
N GLY A 537 54.00 -24.43 27.65
CA GLY A 537 54.50 -24.24 29.02
C GLY A 537 53.64 -23.33 29.90
N TYR A 538 52.55 -22.73 29.39
CA TYR A 538 51.65 -21.91 30.20
C TYR A 538 50.95 -22.74 31.29
N ASP A 539 50.26 -23.82 30.92
CA ASP A 539 49.44 -24.64 31.84
C ASP A 539 50.26 -25.32 32.94
N ASN A 540 51.52 -25.65 32.65
CA ASN A 540 52.43 -26.29 33.59
C ASN A 540 53.25 -25.29 34.43
N ASN A 541 52.98 -23.99 34.29
CA ASN A 541 53.71 -22.92 34.97
C ASN A 541 55.24 -23.00 34.71
N GLU A 542 55.62 -23.32 33.47
CA GLU A 542 57.01 -23.54 33.07
C GLU A 542 57.85 -22.27 33.25
N SER A 543 59.13 -22.44 33.57
CA SER A 543 60.11 -21.36 33.60
C SER A 543 61.12 -21.52 32.49
N ILE A 544 61.20 -20.54 31.58
CA ILE A 544 62.26 -20.47 30.58
C ILE A 544 63.51 -19.85 31.21
N SER A 545 64.69 -20.32 30.81
CA SER A 545 65.95 -19.92 31.42
C SER A 545 67.09 -19.93 30.43
N THR A 546 67.97 -18.94 30.53
CA THR A 546 69.26 -19.01 29.83
C THR A 546 70.16 -20.06 30.47
N GLY A 547 71.17 -20.53 29.72
CA GLY A 547 72.25 -21.33 30.27
C GLY A 547 72.95 -20.60 31.43
N ARG A 548 73.58 -21.37 32.34
CA ARG A 548 74.39 -20.79 33.42
C ARG A 548 75.65 -20.15 32.82
N TYR A 549 76.10 -19.04 33.41
CA TYR A 549 77.42 -18.44 33.17
C TYR A 549 77.63 -17.65 31.87
N ARG A 550 76.60 -16.98 31.34
CA ARG A 550 76.70 -16.07 30.17
C ARG A 550 77.09 -14.65 30.58
N ASP A 551 77.68 -13.90 29.63
CA ASP A 551 77.87 -12.45 29.79
C ASP A 551 76.50 -11.75 29.89
N ARG A 552 76.46 -10.60 30.58
CA ARG A 552 75.21 -9.92 30.95
C ARG A 552 74.33 -9.60 29.75
N ASN A 553 74.90 -9.03 28.69
CA ASN A 553 74.15 -8.60 27.51
C ASN A 553 73.65 -9.81 26.70
N ASP A 554 74.46 -10.85 26.59
CA ASP A 554 74.07 -12.09 25.91
C ASP A 554 72.93 -12.81 26.66
N ALA A 555 73.01 -12.90 27.98
CA ALA A 555 71.95 -13.49 28.80
C ALA A 555 70.63 -12.70 28.69
N LEU A 556 70.70 -11.37 28.61
CA LEU A 556 69.52 -10.53 28.41
C LEU A 556 68.93 -10.72 27.01
N ASN A 557 69.75 -10.65 25.97
CA ASN A 557 69.30 -10.86 24.59
C ASN A 557 68.68 -12.25 24.41
N ASP A 558 69.30 -13.29 24.97
CA ASP A 558 68.82 -14.67 24.83
C ASP A 558 67.48 -14.92 25.54
N ILE A 559 67.28 -14.34 26.73
CA ILE A 559 66.00 -14.50 27.46
C ILE A 559 64.90 -13.67 26.80
N GLN A 560 65.23 -12.47 26.31
CA GLN A 560 64.29 -11.63 25.54
C GLN A 560 63.84 -12.33 24.26
N ASN A 561 64.77 -12.98 23.54
CA ASN A 561 64.44 -13.75 22.33
C ASN A 561 63.55 -14.96 22.64
N GLN A 562 63.82 -15.69 23.72
CA GLN A 562 62.96 -16.81 24.15
C GLN A 562 61.58 -16.33 24.61
N ALA A 563 61.49 -15.23 25.36
CA ALA A 563 60.23 -14.63 25.78
C ALA A 563 59.41 -14.14 24.59
N ARG A 564 60.05 -13.47 23.62
CA ARG A 564 59.43 -13.07 22.35
C ARG A 564 58.83 -14.27 21.62
N ALA A 565 59.62 -15.34 21.44
CA ALA A 565 59.14 -16.54 20.76
C ALA A 565 57.92 -17.19 21.45
N LYS A 566 57.83 -17.12 22.79
CA LYS A 566 56.65 -17.59 23.53
C LYS A 566 55.43 -16.70 23.28
N LEU A 567 55.57 -15.38 23.36
CA LEU A 567 54.46 -14.46 23.10
C LEU A 567 53.97 -14.54 21.64
N GLU A 568 54.88 -14.67 20.69
CA GLU A 568 54.56 -14.83 19.26
C GLU A 568 53.71 -16.07 18.97
N SER A 569 53.84 -17.14 19.77
CA SER A 569 53.02 -18.35 19.58
C SER A 569 51.52 -18.12 19.80
N MET A 570 51.14 -17.07 20.54
CA MET A 570 49.74 -16.74 20.82
C MET A 570 49.09 -15.88 19.73
N ARG A 571 49.88 -15.23 18.88
CA ARG A 571 49.40 -14.27 17.86
C ARG A 571 48.31 -14.84 16.95
N PRO A 572 48.44 -16.06 16.35
CA PRO A 572 47.41 -16.57 15.45
C PRO A 572 46.08 -16.83 16.14
N ALA A 573 46.12 -17.34 17.38
CA ALA A 573 44.91 -17.59 18.17
C ALA A 573 44.21 -16.29 18.57
N LEU A 574 44.99 -15.27 18.95
CA LEU A 574 44.46 -13.94 19.27
C LEU A 574 43.81 -13.29 18.03
N LEU A 575 44.49 -13.25 16.89
CA LEU A 575 43.94 -12.66 15.66
C LEU A 575 42.66 -13.36 15.19
N ALA A 576 42.60 -14.69 15.24
CA ALA A 576 41.41 -15.44 14.82
C ALA A 576 40.17 -15.11 15.69
N GLN A 577 40.37 -15.02 17.01
CA GLN A 577 39.28 -14.68 17.93
C GLN A 577 38.85 -13.21 17.76
N LEU A 578 39.80 -12.29 17.56
CA LEU A 578 39.49 -10.88 17.29
C LEU A 578 38.80 -10.67 15.94
N LYS A 579 39.17 -11.43 14.89
CA LYS A 579 38.47 -11.40 13.59
C LYS A 579 36.99 -11.76 13.76
N SER A 580 36.71 -12.82 14.52
CA SER A 580 35.33 -13.24 14.82
C SER A 580 34.57 -12.24 15.68
N GLN A 581 35.23 -11.56 16.62
CA GLN A 581 34.59 -10.60 17.52
C GLN A 581 34.31 -9.26 16.84
N MET A 582 35.23 -8.80 15.98
CA MET A 582 35.21 -7.43 15.46
C MET A 582 34.52 -7.29 14.08
N GLY A 583 34.38 -8.37 13.30
CA GLY A 583 33.68 -8.31 12.00
C GLY A 583 34.23 -7.20 11.09
N ALA A 584 33.37 -6.30 10.61
CA ALA A 584 33.76 -5.14 9.79
C ALA A 584 34.81 -4.21 10.43
N ASP A 585 34.92 -4.21 11.76
CA ASP A 585 35.86 -3.36 12.49
C ASP A 585 37.24 -4.01 12.63
N TYR A 586 37.41 -5.27 12.19
CA TYR A 586 38.69 -5.98 12.21
C TYR A 586 39.71 -5.35 11.24
N ASP A 587 40.84 -4.90 11.79
CA ASP A 587 41.99 -4.46 11.02
C ASP A 587 43.23 -5.27 11.43
N GLU A 588 43.55 -6.29 10.64
CA GLU A 588 44.68 -7.18 10.91
C GLU A 588 46.02 -6.45 10.99
N ALA A 589 46.22 -5.41 10.20
CA ALA A 589 47.48 -4.67 10.20
C ALA A 589 47.63 -3.86 11.49
N ALA A 590 46.58 -3.15 11.91
CA ALA A 590 46.57 -2.39 13.16
C ALA A 590 46.71 -3.33 14.38
N LEU A 591 46.01 -4.47 14.38
CA LEU A 591 46.11 -5.47 15.45
C LEU A 591 47.49 -6.12 15.51
N ASN A 592 48.09 -6.48 14.38
CA ASN A 592 49.45 -7.02 14.37
C ASN A 592 50.47 -6.04 14.96
N GLU A 593 50.34 -4.76 14.64
CA GLU A 593 51.21 -3.73 15.22
C GLU A 593 50.96 -3.52 16.69
N MET A 594 49.70 -3.55 17.15
CA MET A 594 49.35 -3.48 18.57
C MET A 594 49.90 -4.69 19.34
N ILE A 595 49.86 -5.89 18.74
CA ILE A 595 50.48 -7.09 19.29
C ILE A 595 52.00 -6.92 19.34
N ASP A 596 52.64 -6.40 18.28
CA ASP A 596 54.07 -6.12 18.27
C ASP A 596 54.45 -5.10 19.35
N ASP A 597 53.66 -4.06 19.54
CA ASP A 597 53.83 -3.04 20.58
C ASP A 597 53.69 -3.65 21.97
N ALA A 598 52.66 -4.47 22.20
CA ALA A 598 52.44 -5.16 23.46
C ALA A 598 53.59 -6.13 23.77
N ILE A 599 54.06 -6.90 22.77
CA ILE A 599 55.24 -7.77 22.90
C ILE A 599 56.47 -6.93 23.24
N TYR A 600 56.70 -5.83 22.51
CA TYR A 600 57.85 -4.96 22.71
C TYR A 600 57.84 -4.32 24.09
N GLN A 601 56.71 -3.76 24.55
CA GLN A 601 56.58 -3.17 25.89
C GLN A 601 56.75 -4.22 26.98
N THR A 602 56.12 -5.40 26.83
CA THR A 602 56.30 -6.53 27.77
C THR A 602 57.77 -6.95 27.85
N ILE A 603 58.49 -6.93 26.72
CA ILE A 603 59.93 -7.24 26.67
C ILE A 603 60.80 -6.10 27.19
N ASN A 604 60.40 -4.84 27.01
CA ASN A 604 61.18 -3.69 27.47
C ASN A 604 60.99 -3.40 28.96
N ASP A 605 59.84 -3.77 29.54
CA ASP A 605 59.62 -3.80 30.98
C ASP A 605 60.59 -4.76 31.69
N PHE A 606 61.31 -5.62 30.93
CA PHE A 606 62.58 -6.22 31.36
C PHE A 606 63.69 -5.15 31.47
N THR A 607 63.48 -4.11 32.28
CA THR A 607 64.53 -3.11 32.52
C THR A 607 65.69 -3.71 33.31
N ASP A 608 66.88 -3.26 32.92
CA ASP A 608 68.23 -3.66 33.31
C ASP A 608 68.41 -4.35 34.67
N MET A 609 69.26 -5.39 34.68
CA MET A 609 69.83 -6.04 35.89
C MET A 609 70.47 -5.00 36.84
N ARG A 610 69.68 -4.30 37.67
CA ARG A 610 70.21 -3.31 38.60
C ARG A 610 70.89 -4.04 39.76
N VAL A 611 72.20 -3.87 39.80
CA VAL A 611 73.04 -4.34 40.88
C VAL A 611 72.78 -3.42 42.07
N ASP A 612 72.16 -3.94 43.15
CA ASP A 612 72.17 -3.23 44.43
C ASP A 612 73.62 -2.99 44.88
N LYS A 613 73.84 -1.99 45.73
CA LYS A 613 75.19 -1.58 46.17
C LYS A 613 75.93 -2.67 46.97
N ASN A 614 75.28 -3.80 47.28
CA ASN A 614 75.76 -4.84 48.19
C ASN A 614 76.00 -6.20 47.51
N GLY A 615 75.81 -6.33 46.19
CA GLY A 615 76.22 -7.52 45.43
C GLY A 615 75.35 -8.77 45.65
N LYS A 616 74.14 -8.64 46.22
CA LYS A 616 73.11 -9.69 46.24
C LYS A 616 71.96 -9.28 45.33
N HIS A 617 71.54 -10.16 44.42
CA HIS A 617 70.57 -9.82 43.37
C HIS A 617 69.41 -10.81 43.30
N TYR A 618 68.24 -10.37 43.75
CA TYR A 618 66.94 -10.84 43.32
C TYR A 618 66.03 -9.62 43.24
N THR A 619 65.67 -9.20 42.03
CA THR A 619 64.55 -8.26 41.82
C THR A 619 63.53 -9.00 40.99
N THR A 620 62.43 -9.41 41.62
CA THR A 620 61.18 -9.69 40.92
C THR A 620 60.59 -8.34 40.53
N ASN A 621 60.41 -8.09 39.23
CA ASN A 621 59.39 -7.15 38.80
C ASN A 621 58.02 -7.86 38.87
N ASP A 622 56.92 -7.10 38.74
CA ASP A 622 55.56 -7.65 38.76
C ASP A 622 55.30 -8.68 37.63
N ALA A 623 56.17 -8.70 36.60
CA ALA A 623 56.18 -9.69 35.51
C ALA A 623 56.94 -11.00 35.85
N GLY A 624 57.42 -11.19 37.09
CA GLY A 624 57.96 -12.47 37.55
C GLY A 624 59.38 -12.82 37.08
N PHE A 625 60.13 -11.85 36.55
CA PHE A 625 61.49 -12.08 36.09
C PHE A 625 62.46 -12.24 37.26
N VAL A 626 63.32 -13.27 37.21
CA VAL A 626 64.39 -13.48 38.20
C VAL A 626 65.74 -13.52 37.50
N THR A 627 66.63 -12.61 37.90
CA THR A 627 68.04 -12.67 37.51
C THR A 627 68.88 -13.17 38.68
N SER A 628 69.80 -14.08 38.40
CA SER A 628 70.82 -14.50 39.37
C SER A 628 72.21 -14.17 38.84
N LYS A 629 73.04 -13.54 39.68
CA LYS A 629 74.39 -13.09 39.34
C LYS A 629 75.44 -13.86 40.15
N SER A 630 76.55 -14.18 39.50
CA SER A 630 77.81 -14.57 40.14
C SER A 630 78.98 -13.90 39.40
N GLY A 631 79.47 -12.75 39.86
CA GLY A 631 80.57 -12.03 39.20
C GLY A 631 80.17 -11.35 37.88
N ARG A 632 80.94 -11.55 36.78
CA ARG A 632 80.62 -11.06 35.41
C ARG A 632 79.53 -11.88 34.71
N LYS A 633 79.07 -12.95 35.36
CA LYS A 633 78.24 -13.99 34.75
C LYS A 633 76.82 -13.92 35.28
N SER A 634 75.85 -14.06 34.37
CA SER A 634 74.43 -13.88 34.60
C SER A 634 73.60 -15.08 34.13
N ARG A 635 72.39 -15.22 34.70
CA ARG A 635 71.33 -16.12 34.23
C ARG A 635 69.99 -15.38 34.32
N GLY A 636 69.23 -15.39 33.22
CA GLY A 636 67.85 -14.91 33.19
C GLY A 636 66.87 -16.08 33.32
N VAL A 637 65.79 -15.88 34.10
CA VAL A 637 64.68 -16.84 34.26
C VAL A 637 63.36 -16.08 34.22
N VAL A 638 62.40 -16.54 33.40
CA VAL A 638 61.04 -15.98 33.27
C VAL A 638 60.02 -17.08 33.45
N ASN A 639 58.95 -16.81 34.19
CA ASN A 639 57.77 -17.68 34.28
C ASN A 639 56.84 -17.42 33.09
N VAL A 640 56.44 -18.48 32.37
CA VAL A 640 55.64 -18.36 31.13
C VAL A 640 54.23 -17.81 31.41
N LYS A 641 53.61 -18.18 32.53
CA LYS A 641 52.27 -17.69 32.89
C LYS A 641 52.27 -16.19 33.15
N GLN A 642 53.20 -15.70 33.96
CA GLN A 642 53.34 -14.27 34.27
C GLN A 642 53.70 -13.45 33.03
N LEU A 643 54.53 -14.01 32.14
CA LEU A 643 54.87 -13.40 30.85
C LEU A 643 53.63 -13.16 29.97
N VAL A 644 52.80 -14.18 29.81
CA VAL A 644 51.57 -14.10 29.00
C VAL A 644 50.54 -13.18 29.64
N ASP A 645 50.35 -13.26 30.97
CA ASP A 645 49.41 -12.39 31.68
C ASP A 645 49.82 -10.90 31.58
N ALA A 646 51.13 -10.60 31.66
CA ALA A 646 51.65 -9.25 31.46
C ALA A 646 51.45 -8.74 30.02
N PHE A 647 51.69 -9.60 29.03
CA PHE A 647 51.41 -9.29 27.62
C PHE A 647 49.93 -8.97 27.38
N LEU A 648 49.01 -9.79 27.89
CA LEU A 648 47.57 -9.56 27.69
C LEU A 648 47.12 -8.27 28.37
N ALA A 649 47.66 -7.95 29.54
CA ALA A 649 47.42 -6.67 30.20
C ALA A 649 47.93 -5.48 29.37
N LYS A 650 49.13 -5.58 28.79
CA LYS A 650 49.70 -4.55 27.91
C LYS A 650 48.94 -4.38 26.60
N PHE A 651 48.51 -5.49 25.99
CA PHE A 651 47.65 -5.45 24.82
C PHE A 651 46.31 -4.76 25.13
N GLN A 652 45.67 -5.08 26.26
CA GLN A 652 44.43 -4.43 26.69
C GLN A 652 44.61 -2.94 27.00
N GLU A 653 45.73 -2.55 27.61
CA GLU A 653 46.10 -1.13 27.86
C GLU A 653 46.28 -0.37 26.54
N LEU A 654 47.04 -0.94 25.60
CA LEU A 654 47.26 -0.35 24.28
C LEU A 654 45.98 -0.25 23.47
N SER A 655 45.10 -1.23 23.58
CA SER A 655 43.82 -1.20 22.87
C SER A 655 42.88 -0.13 23.42
N ALA A 656 42.83 0.06 24.75
CA ALA A 656 42.08 1.14 25.37
C ALA A 656 42.64 2.52 24.99
N ASN A 657 43.96 2.65 24.90
CA ASN A 657 44.63 3.89 24.49
C ASN A 657 44.50 4.17 22.99
N ALA A 658 44.37 3.14 22.15
CA ALA A 658 44.14 3.31 20.71
C ALA A 658 42.79 3.96 20.39
N ALA A 659 41.78 3.75 21.26
CA ALA A 659 40.47 4.38 21.17
C ALA A 659 40.41 5.79 21.80
N ALA A 660 41.40 6.17 22.62
CA ALA A 660 41.55 7.51 23.18
C ALA A 660 42.44 8.38 22.26
N GLU A 661 42.25 9.70 22.24
CA GLU A 661 43.20 10.58 21.55
C GLU A 661 44.51 10.67 22.36
N PRO A 662 45.65 10.21 21.83
CA PRO A 662 46.91 10.26 22.58
C PRO A 662 47.35 11.70 22.85
N ASP A 663 48.12 11.88 23.91
CA ASP A 663 48.80 13.13 24.22
C ASP A 663 50.17 13.13 23.53
N LEU A 664 50.20 13.64 22.29
CA LEU A 664 51.39 13.67 21.44
C LEU A 664 52.29 14.90 21.72
N SER A 665 52.05 15.63 22.83
CA SER A 665 52.78 16.86 23.20
C SER A 665 54.27 16.67 23.54
N LYS A 666 54.78 15.43 23.47
CA LYS A 666 56.18 15.08 23.78
C LYS A 666 57.01 14.84 22.51
N ASN A 667 57.92 15.77 22.24
CA ASN A 667 59.12 15.67 21.37
C ASN A 667 58.90 15.24 19.89
N PRO A 668 58.73 16.18 18.93
CA PRO A 668 58.84 15.85 17.51
C PRO A 668 60.22 15.26 17.19
N VAL A 669 60.27 14.29 16.28
CA VAL A 669 61.52 13.66 15.84
C VAL A 669 62.10 14.46 14.68
N SER A 670 63.37 14.83 14.75
CA SER A 670 64.01 15.59 13.67
C SER A 670 64.29 14.71 12.45
N THR A 671 64.24 15.29 11.25
CA THR A 671 64.59 14.56 10.02
C THR A 671 66.01 14.01 10.09
N GLU A 672 66.96 14.75 10.67
CA GLU A 672 68.34 14.31 10.85
C GLU A 672 68.46 13.08 11.76
N GLU A 673 67.69 13.01 12.85
CA GLU A 673 67.67 11.85 13.74
C GLU A 673 67.12 10.62 13.03
N VAL A 674 66.00 10.76 12.31
CA VAL A 674 65.40 9.64 11.55
C VAL A 674 66.37 9.14 10.49
N MET A 675 66.97 10.05 9.71
CA MET A 675 67.80 9.67 8.57
C MET A 675 69.15 9.07 8.96
N ALA A 676 69.71 9.42 10.13
CA ALA A 676 71.01 8.93 10.61
C ALA A 676 71.08 7.39 10.71
N ASP A 677 69.95 6.74 10.98
CA ASP A 677 69.84 5.30 11.18
C ASP A 677 69.23 4.58 9.96
N THR A 678 69.09 5.26 8.82
CA THR A 678 68.57 4.65 7.59
C THR A 678 69.70 4.22 6.63
N PRO A 679 69.45 3.22 5.76
CA PRO A 679 70.33 2.93 4.61
C PRO A 679 70.48 4.10 3.62
N LEU A 680 69.69 5.18 3.77
CA LEU A 680 69.71 6.38 2.94
C LEU A 680 70.56 7.50 3.54
N ALA A 681 71.20 7.30 4.70
CA ALA A 681 71.97 8.33 5.41
C ALA A 681 73.00 9.03 4.50
N ASP A 682 73.81 8.25 3.77
CA ASP A 682 74.82 8.80 2.86
C ASP A 682 74.18 9.56 1.69
N ALA A 683 73.14 8.98 1.07
CA ALA A 683 72.42 9.60 -0.04
C ALA A 683 71.72 10.91 0.37
N TYR A 684 71.22 10.99 1.61
CA TYR A 684 70.62 12.18 2.21
C TYR A 684 71.65 13.29 2.42
N GLN A 685 72.82 12.97 2.98
CA GLN A 685 73.92 13.93 3.18
C GLN A 685 74.45 14.46 1.84
N ASP A 686 74.63 13.58 0.86
CA ASP A 686 75.19 13.91 -0.46
C ASP A 686 74.16 14.51 -1.43
N LYS A 687 72.88 14.61 -1.04
CA LYS A 687 71.77 15.06 -1.90
C LYS A 687 71.70 14.26 -3.21
N SER A 688 71.97 12.96 -3.12
CA SER A 688 72.01 12.07 -4.28
C SER A 688 70.63 11.91 -4.91
N THR A 689 70.60 11.84 -6.25
CA THR A 689 69.37 11.53 -6.99
C THR A 689 69.04 10.05 -6.79
N ILE A 690 67.88 9.76 -6.20
CA ILE A 690 67.44 8.37 -5.91
C ILE A 690 66.22 7.96 -6.74
N ILE A 691 65.52 8.93 -7.34
CA ILE A 691 64.38 8.69 -8.23
C ILE A 691 64.69 9.31 -9.59
N PHE A 692 64.56 8.51 -10.64
CA PHE A 692 64.71 8.95 -12.03
C PHE A 692 63.81 8.11 -12.93
N SER A 693 62.69 8.68 -13.39
CA SER A 693 61.74 7.98 -14.26
C SER A 693 61.05 8.94 -15.23
N ARG A 694 60.70 8.46 -16.42
CA ARG A 694 59.83 9.18 -17.37
C ARG A 694 58.34 8.91 -17.11
N ASP A 695 58.04 7.79 -16.49
CA ASP A 695 56.68 7.37 -16.17
C ASP A 695 56.31 7.81 -14.75
N LYS A 696 55.14 8.47 -14.62
CA LYS A 696 54.65 9.03 -13.36
C LYS A 696 54.34 7.92 -12.34
N ALA A 697 53.76 6.81 -12.78
CA ALA A 697 53.41 5.70 -11.89
C ALA A 697 54.67 5.01 -11.36
N ALA A 698 55.65 4.75 -12.21
CA ALA A 698 56.94 4.18 -11.84
C ALA A 698 57.74 5.13 -10.91
N ALA A 699 57.67 6.45 -11.13
CA ALA A 699 58.29 7.44 -10.25
C ALA A 699 57.64 7.43 -8.86
N LYS A 700 56.31 7.43 -8.79
CA LYS A 700 55.56 7.33 -7.53
C LYS A 700 55.86 6.04 -6.79
N GLN A 701 55.98 4.92 -7.49
CA GLN A 701 56.32 3.64 -6.86
C GLN A 701 57.75 3.63 -6.28
N GLN A 702 58.72 4.19 -7.00
CA GLN A 702 60.09 4.35 -6.48
C GLN A 702 60.11 5.24 -5.23
N ALA A 703 59.41 6.37 -5.26
CA ALA A 703 59.30 7.25 -4.11
C ALA A 703 58.65 6.56 -2.90
N LYS A 704 57.55 5.83 -3.10
CA LYS A 704 56.87 5.06 -2.05
C LYS A 704 57.82 4.07 -1.37
N ASN A 705 58.63 3.34 -2.15
CA ASN A 705 59.60 2.39 -1.60
C ASN A 705 60.65 3.06 -0.70
N GLN A 706 61.11 4.26 -1.06
CA GLN A 706 62.11 5.00 -0.29
C GLN A 706 61.49 5.62 0.96
N ILE A 707 60.28 6.18 0.86
CA ILE A 707 59.52 6.68 2.00
C ILE A 707 59.25 5.58 3.02
N ASN A 708 58.96 4.35 2.59
CA ASN A 708 58.76 3.22 3.51
C ASN A 708 59.98 2.92 4.39
N ILE A 709 61.19 3.15 3.89
CA ILE A 709 62.43 2.99 4.66
C ILE A 709 62.52 4.06 5.75
N ILE A 710 62.21 5.31 5.40
CA ILE A 710 62.20 6.45 6.32
C ILE A 710 61.12 6.28 7.39
N ALA A 711 59.92 5.89 6.97
CA ALA A 711 58.77 5.64 7.82
C ALA A 711 59.05 4.53 8.85
N ALA A 712 59.68 3.42 8.45
CA ALA A 712 60.04 2.35 9.37
C ALA A 712 60.97 2.84 10.49
N GLN A 713 61.94 3.69 10.15
CA GLN A 713 62.87 4.25 11.14
C GLN A 713 62.19 5.29 12.04
N LEU A 714 61.33 6.15 11.47
CA LEU A 714 60.51 7.08 12.23
C LEU A 714 59.64 6.37 13.27
N LYS A 715 58.96 5.27 12.88
CA LYS A 715 58.16 4.44 13.80
C LYS A 715 59.02 3.91 14.94
N ALA A 716 60.21 3.38 14.64
CA ALA A 716 61.11 2.83 15.66
C ALA A 716 61.53 3.89 16.68
N GLN A 717 61.84 5.11 16.24
CA GLN A 717 62.24 6.21 17.11
C GLN A 717 61.06 6.75 17.94
N LEU A 718 59.88 6.91 17.35
CA LEU A 718 58.67 7.30 18.08
C LEU A 718 58.28 6.25 19.13
N ARG A 719 58.34 4.96 18.78
CA ARG A 719 58.07 3.84 19.70
C ARG A 719 59.01 3.86 20.91
N ALA A 720 60.28 4.19 20.70
CA ALA A 720 61.26 4.32 21.78
C ALA A 720 61.04 5.58 22.65
N LYS A 721 60.62 6.70 22.06
CA LYS A 721 60.42 7.98 22.77
C LYS A 721 59.11 8.06 23.53
N LEU A 722 58.02 7.52 22.98
CA LEU A 722 56.66 7.64 23.53
C LEU A 722 56.30 6.52 24.51
N GLY A 723 56.89 5.33 24.37
CA GLY A 723 56.64 4.22 25.30
C GLY A 723 55.14 3.86 25.36
N ALA A 724 54.52 3.98 26.54
CA ALA A 724 53.10 3.69 26.75
C ALA A 724 52.15 4.67 26.01
N ASP A 725 52.64 5.86 25.64
CA ASP A 725 51.89 6.88 24.89
C ASP A 725 51.95 6.64 23.35
N TYR A 726 52.64 5.58 22.89
CA TYR A 726 52.77 5.26 21.46
C TYR A 726 51.49 4.66 20.90
N ASN A 727 50.90 5.31 19.88
CA ASN A 727 49.76 4.81 19.12
C ASN A 727 50.20 4.49 17.68
N SER A 728 50.44 3.21 17.38
CA SER A 728 50.88 2.73 16.07
C SER A 728 49.87 3.05 14.96
N ALA A 729 48.58 2.86 15.21
CA ALA A 729 47.52 3.08 14.22
C ALA A 729 47.49 4.54 13.73
N GLN A 730 47.52 5.50 14.65
CA GLN A 730 47.50 6.92 14.30
C GLN A 730 48.82 7.37 13.65
N ILE A 731 49.97 6.88 14.14
CA ILE A 731 51.27 7.19 13.54
C ILE A 731 51.35 6.65 12.11
N ASN A 732 50.77 5.48 11.85
CA ASN A 732 50.67 4.92 10.52
C ASN A 732 49.76 5.70 9.59
N GLU A 733 48.66 6.21 10.13
CA GLU A 733 47.76 7.08 9.40
C GLU A 733 48.50 8.35 8.97
N PHE A 734 49.20 9.02 9.89
CA PHE A 734 50.03 10.18 9.57
C PHE A 734 51.13 9.84 8.55
N ILE A 735 51.78 8.69 8.68
CA ILE A 735 52.76 8.21 7.69
C ILE A 735 52.10 8.01 6.33
N SER A 736 50.91 7.40 6.28
CA SER A 736 50.18 7.14 5.03
C SER A 736 49.76 8.44 4.36
N GLN A 737 49.16 9.36 5.11
CA GLN A 737 48.75 10.68 4.63
C GLN A 737 49.95 11.51 4.18
N ALA A 738 51.03 11.55 4.97
CA ALA A 738 52.27 12.23 4.60
C ALA A 738 52.92 11.61 3.36
N THR A 739 52.87 10.28 3.22
CA THR A 739 53.35 9.58 2.01
C THR A 739 52.55 10.03 0.80
N LEU A 740 51.22 10.02 0.88
CA LEU A 740 50.35 10.45 -0.22
C LEU A 740 50.59 11.92 -0.59
N ALA A 741 50.63 12.82 0.39
CA ALA A 741 50.92 14.24 0.19
C ALA A 741 52.29 14.46 -0.48
N THR A 742 53.30 13.69 -0.05
CA THR A 742 54.64 13.73 -0.65
C THR A 742 54.64 13.21 -2.09
N LEU A 743 53.89 12.16 -2.38
CA LEU A 743 53.76 11.62 -3.74
C LEU A 743 53.01 12.60 -4.66
N ASP A 744 52.06 13.35 -4.14
CA ASP A 744 51.26 14.32 -4.91
C ASP A 744 51.99 15.65 -5.14
N SER A 745 52.90 16.03 -4.25
CA SER A 745 53.75 17.22 -4.44
C SER A 745 54.85 17.01 -5.51
N MET A 746 55.09 15.77 -5.96
CA MET A 746 56.07 15.46 -6.99
C MET A 746 55.71 16.12 -8.33
N GLN A 747 56.54 17.07 -8.77
CA GLN A 747 56.37 17.77 -10.04
C GLN A 747 57.19 17.17 -11.18
N GLU A 748 56.67 17.28 -12.39
CA GLU A 748 57.40 16.93 -13.62
C GLU A 748 58.53 17.95 -13.86
N THR A 749 59.78 17.49 -13.89
CA THR A 749 60.96 18.31 -14.08
C THR A 749 61.68 17.98 -15.39
N ARG A 750 62.54 18.90 -15.85
CA ARG A 750 63.40 18.64 -17.02
C ARG A 750 64.58 17.78 -16.60
N ILE A 751 64.64 16.56 -17.13
CA ILE A 751 65.70 15.58 -16.85
C ILE A 751 66.84 15.63 -17.89
N ALA A 752 66.59 16.18 -19.08
CA ALA A 752 67.58 16.53 -20.11
C ALA A 752 67.03 17.57 -21.09
N PHE A 753 67.88 18.09 -22.01
CA PHE A 753 67.63 19.24 -22.91
C PHE A 753 66.27 19.21 -23.67
N PHE A 754 65.70 18.03 -23.91
CA PHE A 754 64.37 17.84 -24.51
C PHE A 754 63.47 16.81 -23.80
N MET A 755 63.81 16.39 -22.58
CA MET A 755 63.09 15.30 -21.90
C MET A 755 62.54 15.75 -20.56
N LYS A 756 61.24 15.54 -20.37
CA LYS A 756 60.55 15.71 -19.10
C LYS A 756 60.41 14.36 -18.39
N GLY A 757 60.42 14.39 -17.08
CA GLY A 757 60.26 13.22 -16.22
C GLY A 757 60.31 13.62 -14.75
N TYR A 758 60.46 12.65 -13.87
CA TYR A 758 60.51 12.85 -12.44
C TYR A 758 61.94 12.57 -11.97
N LYS A 759 62.56 13.58 -11.37
CA LYS A 759 63.88 13.49 -10.73
C LYS A 759 63.79 14.09 -9.35
N VAL A 760 63.98 13.27 -8.32
CA VAL A 760 63.91 13.67 -6.91
C VAL A 760 65.15 13.15 -6.19
N ASN A 761 65.74 14.00 -5.35
CA ASN A 761 66.90 13.63 -4.54
C ASN A 761 66.48 13.15 -3.14
N ALA A 762 67.36 12.40 -2.47
CA ALA A 762 67.04 11.77 -1.20
C ALA A 762 66.67 12.77 -0.10
N ARG A 763 67.29 13.95 -0.12
CA ARG A 763 67.02 15.02 0.85
C ARG A 763 65.66 15.67 0.63
N GLU A 764 65.36 16.04 -0.60
CA GLU A 764 64.06 16.59 -0.98
C GLU A 764 62.91 15.63 -0.65
N LEU A 765 63.09 14.34 -0.90
CA LEU A 765 62.08 13.33 -0.57
C LEU A 765 61.87 13.21 0.95
N ALA A 766 62.96 13.08 1.72
CA ALA A 766 62.90 12.90 3.16
C ALA A 766 62.38 14.15 3.89
N ASP A 767 62.88 15.34 3.51
CA ASP A 767 62.47 16.61 4.12
C ASP A 767 60.99 16.89 3.85
N THR A 768 60.49 16.61 2.63
CA THR A 768 59.06 16.78 2.30
C THR A 768 58.18 15.82 3.09
N PHE A 769 58.55 14.53 3.14
CA PHE A 769 57.80 13.53 3.90
C PHE A 769 57.74 13.87 5.40
N MET A 770 58.87 14.22 6.00
CA MET A 770 58.93 14.58 7.42
C MET A 770 58.18 15.88 7.71
N ALA A 771 58.19 16.85 6.79
CA ALA A 771 57.42 18.09 6.95
C ALA A 771 55.91 17.83 6.95
N GLU A 772 55.40 17.01 6.00
CA GLU A 772 53.99 16.65 5.97
C GLU A 772 53.60 15.80 7.18
N PHE A 773 54.43 14.86 7.61
CA PHE A 773 54.20 14.09 8.83
C PHE A 773 54.13 14.99 10.06
N ASN A 774 55.11 15.88 10.25
CA ASN A 774 55.16 16.77 11.40
C ASN A 774 53.99 17.76 11.40
N LYS A 775 53.55 18.23 10.23
CA LYS A 775 52.35 19.07 10.11
C LYS A 775 51.10 18.35 10.63
N LEU A 776 50.87 17.11 10.18
CA LEU A 776 49.74 16.29 10.64
C LEU A 776 49.84 15.99 12.14
N TYR A 777 51.05 15.70 12.61
CA TYR A 777 51.36 15.46 14.01
C TYR A 777 51.12 16.70 14.89
N GLU A 778 51.43 17.91 14.40
CA GLU A 778 51.19 19.17 15.09
C GLU A 778 49.71 19.61 15.06
N GLU A 779 49.02 19.40 13.93
CA GLU A 779 47.59 19.72 13.79
C GLU A 779 46.73 18.90 14.76
N ALA A 780 47.04 17.61 14.93
CA ALA A 780 46.41 16.75 15.93
C ALA A 780 46.63 17.21 17.39
N ASN A 781 47.59 18.11 17.65
CA ASN A 781 47.89 18.67 18.97
C ASN A 781 47.22 20.04 19.24
N LYS A 782 46.66 20.72 18.23
CA LYS A 782 46.13 22.09 18.37
C LYS A 782 44.79 22.16 19.12
N ASP A 783 43.98 21.11 19.09
CA ASP A 783 42.67 21.08 19.76
C ASP A 783 42.74 20.83 21.29
N LYS A 784 43.95 20.73 21.87
CA LYS A 784 44.18 20.41 23.29
C LYS A 784 44.86 21.51 24.12
N ALA A 785 45.18 22.68 23.56
CA ALA A 785 45.71 23.78 24.37
C ALA A 785 44.60 24.37 25.27
N PRO A 786 44.79 24.51 26.60
CA PRO A 786 43.83 25.22 27.42
C PRO A 786 43.74 26.66 26.92
N ALA A 787 42.50 27.11 26.66
CA ALA A 787 42.21 28.50 26.34
C ALA A 787 42.94 29.41 27.33
N GLN A 788 43.94 30.15 26.86
CA GLN A 788 44.60 31.16 27.68
C GLN A 788 43.52 32.14 28.14
N GLU A 789 43.31 32.18 29.45
CA GLU A 789 42.55 33.24 30.12
C GLU A 789 43.12 34.58 29.67
N THR A 790 42.32 35.30 28.88
CA THR A 790 42.46 36.74 28.71
C THR A 790 42.07 37.40 30.03
N THR A 791 43.01 37.43 30.97
CA THR A 791 42.91 38.33 32.12
C THR A 791 43.31 39.72 31.66
N ASN A 792 42.30 40.58 31.51
CA ASN A 792 42.47 42.02 31.48
C ASN A 792 43.24 42.48 32.72
N SER A 793 44.34 43.21 32.53
CA SER A 793 44.88 44.21 33.46
C SER A 793 45.64 45.27 32.67
#